data_AF-A0A8J5TC24-F1
#
_entry.id   AF-A0A8J5TC24-F1
#
_cell.length_a   1.000
_cell.length_b   1.000
_cell.length_c   1.000
_cell.angle_alpha   90.00
_cell.angle_beta   90.00
_cell.angle_gamma   90.00
#
_symmetry.space_group_name_H-M   'P 1'
#
loop_
_entity.id
_entity.type
_entity.pdbx_description
1 polymer ?
#
loop_
_entity_poly.entity_id
_entity_poly.type
_entity_poly.pdbx_seq_one_letter_code
_entity_poly.pdbx_strand_id
1 'polypeptide(L)'
;MCMAYAHAGRRGTWSPSPPGRSAANTLYYGNGDPTTPLWPSCAAGQDCERLSREELDKSDAMPGIPALPVSARDGETILKAMGGDVAPTEWQGGEGAPMYRLGPGPAVLNFTYIGNDTLATIENVFAVIEGKEEPDRYVIIGNHRDAWTFGAVDPNSGTAAMLEIAERLSKLEKKGWRPRRTIILCSWDAEEFALIGSTEWVEDNMDLLASRAIAYLNVDISVFGPGGLSPRATPQLDQLIKEASRMVQDPDDPSQTLYDTMIVHHPPIERVAGAGTDFAAFLQHIGVPSLDMSYGSIGEYPVYHSLYDDYVWMEKFGDPLFHRHVALASVWGLIALRLADEEILPFNYISYASELENCTKVVEGGCPGCAASFAPLHRSINHLSKAANKIHKEKMMLHGEKWGLKREEYTAKVRDINDRLMMAERAFINREGLAGRPWYKHMIYASSDQDDWGTKAFPGATAPPAMSRLDAAAASLLAHSSPLLPTSKSSGRCPLLCVVSSTLAVIGTSLSLLLVLQSVPSPPPNYGNLFLSLESNDTAALHLRALTLHPHVAGTRANSLTAAYVRDALSSLSFPAHITPYSVLLSYPVHRSLSLSVPGRTDAKSFALSQETYPNDPYASAAAEAIPTFYAYSASGSVSAEAVYANYGREEDFAYLASRGVDVAGKVALARYGMIHCEDIVRNARVAGATAAVVYTDPLQYGGAPGEGWFPNSRWLPPTGVQIGSLFRGVGDPTTPMWASSEGCERVSVEEAMATDDMPGIPALPVSASDAAEIHRALGGAAAPADWQGREGSPVYRLGPGPAILNLTYTGNDTMATIENVLAVIEGADEPDRYVILGNHRDAWTFGAADPNSGTAAMIELAQRFSVMQKQGWRPRRTIILCSWDAEEYGLTGSTEWVEENREMLSSRAVAYLNVDVSVVGPVFRPSASPQLDELLEETTKLVQDPDNSSQTLYDSWVKSNISPLIERLGSGGSDFLAFVQHVGIPSTDMVFGEGPDYPVYHTLYDDFVWMEKFGDPGFRRHVAAASIWGLMALRLADEEIIPFNYMPYTVELEVLRTSILADVPFL
;
A
#
# COMPACT_ATOMS: atom_id res chain seq x y z
N MET A 1 22.40 -4.11 -39.26
CA MET A 1 21.77 -4.98 -40.28
C MET A 1 20.79 -6.02 -39.71
N CYS A 2 20.65 -6.17 -38.39
CA CYS A 2 19.80 -7.24 -37.80
C CYS A 2 18.33 -6.87 -37.47
N MET A 3 17.82 -5.72 -37.93
CA MET A 3 16.38 -5.39 -37.89
C MET A 3 15.80 -5.03 -39.27
N ALA A 4 16.49 -5.40 -40.35
CA ALA A 4 15.99 -5.31 -41.73
C ALA A 4 15.39 -6.65 -42.24
N TYR A 5 15.09 -7.57 -41.32
CA TYR A 5 14.50 -8.90 -41.58
C TYR A 5 13.43 -9.26 -40.53
N ALA A 6 12.77 -8.25 -39.97
CA ALA A 6 11.59 -8.38 -39.11
C ALA A 6 10.25 -8.27 -39.89
N HIS A 7 10.30 -8.24 -41.22
CA HIS A 7 9.13 -8.36 -42.10
C HIS A 7 9.35 -9.46 -43.15
N ALA A 8 8.25 -9.93 -43.74
CA ALA A 8 8.19 -11.03 -44.73
C ALA A 8 8.48 -12.46 -44.20
N GLY A 9 7.99 -12.77 -42.99
CA GLY A 9 7.22 -13.99 -42.71
C GLY A 9 7.84 -15.38 -42.92
N ARG A 10 8.03 -16.09 -41.79
CA ARG A 10 7.62 -17.52 -41.64
C ARG A 10 7.50 -17.89 -40.15
N ARG A 11 6.27 -17.89 -39.64
CA ARG A 11 5.92 -18.30 -38.27
C ARG A 11 6.37 -19.75 -38.01
N GLY A 12 7.14 -19.96 -36.95
CA GLY A 12 7.41 -21.28 -36.36
C GLY A 12 6.47 -21.46 -35.17
N THR A 13 5.55 -22.42 -35.24
CA THR A 13 4.39 -22.49 -34.33
C THR A 13 4.74 -22.94 -32.91
N TRP A 14 4.56 -22.05 -31.94
CA TRP A 14 4.13 -22.37 -30.57
C TRP A 14 3.06 -21.37 -30.16
N SER A 15 1.83 -21.59 -30.63
CA SER A 15 0.68 -20.79 -30.19
C SER A 15 0.37 -21.08 -28.73
N PRO A 16 0.10 -20.06 -27.88
CA PRO A 16 -0.69 -20.31 -26.68
C PRO A 16 -2.04 -20.90 -27.12
N SER A 17 -2.53 -21.92 -26.41
CA SER A 17 -3.92 -22.34 -26.60
C SER A 17 -4.84 -21.31 -25.93
N PRO A 18 -6.00 -20.98 -26.51
CA PRO A 18 -6.88 -19.98 -25.93
C PRO A 18 -7.34 -20.39 -24.51
N PRO A 19 -7.64 -19.41 -23.63
CA PRO A 19 -8.15 -19.70 -22.29
C PRO A 19 -9.44 -20.54 -22.37
N GLY A 20 -9.72 -21.29 -21.30
CA GLY A 20 -10.88 -22.19 -21.27
C GLY A 20 -12.19 -21.44 -21.50
N ARG A 21 -12.77 -21.57 -22.71
CA ARG A 21 -14.02 -20.90 -23.10
C ARG A 21 -15.20 -21.44 -22.26
N SER A 22 -15.49 -20.82 -21.12
CA SER A 22 -16.71 -20.99 -20.34
C SER A 22 -17.36 -19.64 -20.02
N ALA A 23 -18.69 -19.61 -20.07
CA ALA A 23 -19.55 -18.44 -19.89
C ALA A 23 -19.31 -17.64 -18.57
N ALA A 24 -19.48 -16.31 -18.53
CA ALA A 24 -19.64 -15.32 -19.62
C ALA A 24 -19.44 -13.86 -19.11
N ASN A 25 -19.44 -12.89 -20.04
CA ASN A 25 -19.59 -11.44 -19.85
C ASN A 25 -18.35 -10.58 -19.47
N THR A 26 -17.13 -10.96 -19.88
CA THR A 26 -16.02 -9.98 -20.05
C THR A 26 -15.08 -10.43 -21.18
N LEU A 27 -15.17 -9.80 -22.35
CA LEU A 27 -14.28 -10.05 -23.49
C LEU A 27 -14.02 -8.74 -24.27
N TYR A 28 -12.86 -8.15 -23.99
CA TYR A 28 -12.18 -7.00 -24.63
C TYR A 28 -12.61 -5.57 -24.26
N TYR A 29 -11.56 -4.79 -23.94
CA TYR A 29 -11.49 -3.32 -23.85
C TYR A 29 -9.99 -3.00 -23.97
N GLY A 30 -9.55 -2.35 -25.03
CA GLY A 30 -8.12 -2.18 -25.36
C GLY A 30 -7.89 -1.61 -26.77
N ASN A 31 -6.63 -1.25 -27.06
CA ASN A 31 -6.20 -0.78 -28.39
C ASN A 31 -5.89 -1.98 -29.32
N GLY A 32 -5.59 -1.69 -30.60
CA GLY A 32 -5.23 -2.69 -31.61
C GLY A 32 -6.38 -3.10 -32.53
N ASP A 33 -6.15 -4.14 -33.33
CA ASP A 33 -7.19 -4.70 -34.21
C ASP A 33 -8.26 -5.42 -33.35
N PRO A 34 -9.53 -4.96 -33.37
CA PRO A 34 -10.55 -5.49 -32.47
C PRO A 34 -10.91 -6.97 -32.76
N THR A 35 -10.47 -7.52 -33.89
CA THR A 35 -10.62 -8.96 -34.17
C THR A 35 -9.50 -9.81 -33.57
N THR A 36 -8.37 -9.23 -33.13
CA THR A 36 -7.26 -9.95 -32.45
C THR A 36 -6.95 -9.37 -31.05
N PRO A 37 -7.92 -9.39 -30.11
CA PRO A 37 -7.76 -8.73 -28.82
C PRO A 37 -6.76 -9.45 -27.90
N LEU A 38 -5.68 -8.77 -27.49
CA LEU A 38 -4.59 -9.28 -26.64
C LEU A 38 -3.61 -10.25 -27.34
N TRP A 39 -3.60 -10.34 -28.68
CA TRP A 39 -2.56 -11.06 -29.42
C TRP A 39 -2.31 -10.49 -30.82
N PRO A 40 -1.07 -10.56 -31.33
CA PRO A 40 -0.70 -9.87 -32.56
C PRO A 40 -1.38 -10.43 -33.82
N SER A 41 -1.91 -9.50 -34.62
CA SER A 41 -2.52 -9.73 -35.91
C SER A 41 -1.57 -10.34 -36.94
N CYS A 42 -2.16 -10.85 -38.02
CA CYS A 42 -1.41 -11.46 -39.12
C CYS A 42 -0.82 -10.41 -40.07
N ALA A 43 0.47 -10.54 -40.36
CA ALA A 43 1.12 -9.80 -41.43
C ALA A 43 0.42 -10.04 -42.79
N ALA A 44 0.36 -8.99 -43.62
CA ALA A 44 -0.39 -8.94 -44.88
C ALA A 44 -0.34 -10.24 -45.71
N GLY A 45 -1.52 -10.78 -46.03
CA GLY A 45 -1.67 -12.01 -46.83
C GLY A 45 -1.40 -13.33 -46.07
N GLN A 46 -1.36 -13.31 -44.73
CA GLN A 46 -1.41 -14.51 -43.88
C GLN A 46 -2.74 -14.57 -43.13
N ASP A 47 -3.26 -15.78 -42.89
CA ASP A 47 -4.40 -15.99 -42.00
C ASP A 47 -3.97 -16.03 -40.52
N CYS A 48 -4.87 -15.63 -39.62
CA CYS A 48 -4.75 -15.77 -38.17
C CYS A 48 -6.13 -15.97 -37.53
N GLU A 49 -6.16 -16.45 -36.27
CA GLU A 49 -7.41 -16.51 -35.51
C GLU A 49 -7.88 -15.08 -35.22
N ARG A 50 -9.12 -14.79 -35.65
CA ARG A 50 -9.79 -13.50 -35.60
C ARG A 50 -11.22 -13.71 -35.12
N LEU A 51 -11.74 -12.84 -34.27
CA LEU A 51 -13.15 -12.83 -33.88
C LEU A 51 -14.03 -12.64 -35.13
N SER A 52 -15.09 -13.44 -35.24
CA SER A 52 -16.09 -13.23 -36.28
C SER A 52 -16.93 -11.99 -35.99
N ARG A 53 -17.55 -11.40 -37.02
CA ARG A 53 -18.44 -10.24 -36.82
C ARG A 53 -19.59 -10.54 -35.85
N GLU A 54 -20.09 -11.78 -35.88
CA GLU A 54 -21.08 -12.28 -34.93
C GLU A 54 -20.57 -12.44 -33.49
N GLU A 55 -19.27 -12.48 -33.24
CA GLU A 55 -18.68 -12.43 -31.89
C GLU A 55 -18.48 -10.97 -31.46
N LEU A 56 -18.05 -10.08 -32.37
CA LEU A 56 -17.93 -8.63 -32.11
C LEU A 56 -19.27 -7.97 -31.80
N ASP A 57 -20.32 -8.21 -32.61
CA ASP A 57 -21.67 -7.68 -32.40
C ASP A 57 -22.35 -8.24 -31.12
N LYS A 58 -21.70 -9.17 -30.41
CA LYS A 58 -22.13 -9.74 -29.13
C LYS A 58 -21.15 -9.43 -27.97
N SER A 59 -20.14 -8.62 -28.21
CA SER A 59 -19.19 -8.10 -27.22
C SER A 59 -19.47 -6.65 -26.92
N ASP A 60 -19.16 -6.20 -25.69
CA ASP A 60 -19.34 -4.80 -25.29
C ASP A 60 -18.32 -3.84 -25.93
N ALA A 61 -17.39 -4.35 -26.74
CA ALA A 61 -16.34 -3.59 -27.44
C ALA A 61 -16.83 -2.82 -28.68
N MET A 62 -18.07 -3.03 -29.15
CA MET A 62 -18.64 -2.30 -30.29
C MET A 62 -19.91 -1.53 -29.87
N PRO A 63 -20.07 -0.25 -30.25
CA PRO A 63 -21.19 0.58 -29.79
C PRO A 63 -22.54 0.12 -30.36
N GLY A 64 -23.37 -0.47 -29.50
CA GLY A 64 -24.68 -1.05 -29.87
C GLY A 64 -25.82 -0.05 -30.17
N ILE A 65 -25.59 1.26 -30.08
CA ILE A 65 -26.59 2.30 -30.40
C ILE A 65 -26.11 3.21 -31.55
N PRO A 66 -26.99 3.60 -32.50
CA PRO A 66 -26.61 4.53 -33.56
C PRO A 66 -26.29 5.92 -33.00
N ALA A 67 -25.10 6.44 -33.31
CA ALA A 67 -24.70 7.82 -33.07
C ALA A 67 -24.62 8.61 -34.39
N LEU A 68 -24.78 9.93 -34.33
CA LEU A 68 -24.68 10.82 -35.49
C LEU A 68 -24.25 12.23 -35.04
N PRO A 69 -23.10 12.78 -35.51
CA PRO A 69 -22.75 14.17 -35.25
C PRO A 69 -23.69 15.13 -36.00
N VAL A 70 -24.04 16.25 -35.36
CA VAL A 70 -24.95 17.28 -35.91
C VAL A 70 -24.34 18.68 -35.77
N SER A 71 -24.83 19.66 -36.55
CA SER A 71 -24.32 21.02 -36.42
C SER A 71 -24.84 21.72 -35.16
N ALA A 72 -24.05 22.65 -34.61
CA ALA A 72 -24.42 23.41 -33.40
C ALA A 72 -25.81 24.10 -33.53
N ARG A 73 -26.17 24.57 -34.75
CA ARG A 73 -27.47 25.19 -35.05
C ARG A 73 -28.65 24.24 -34.85
N ASP A 74 -28.46 22.97 -35.16
CA ASP A 74 -29.51 21.96 -35.10
C ASP A 74 -29.76 21.54 -33.64
N GLY A 75 -28.69 21.36 -32.86
CA GLY A 75 -28.75 21.12 -31.41
C GLY A 75 -29.49 22.23 -30.65
N GLU A 76 -29.21 23.48 -31.00
CA GLU A 76 -29.92 24.67 -30.50
C GLU A 76 -31.45 24.62 -30.69
N THR A 77 -31.93 23.92 -31.72
CA THR A 77 -33.36 23.81 -32.05
C THR A 77 -34.04 22.72 -31.22
N ILE A 78 -33.32 21.63 -30.93
CA ILE A 78 -33.78 20.53 -30.06
C ILE A 78 -33.98 21.03 -28.63
N LEU A 79 -32.99 21.73 -28.07
CA LEU A 79 -32.98 22.16 -26.67
C LEU A 79 -34.13 23.13 -26.33
N LYS A 80 -34.58 23.94 -27.30
CA LYS A 80 -35.74 24.85 -27.19
C LYS A 80 -37.07 24.12 -26.93
N ALA A 81 -37.18 22.83 -27.26
CA ALA A 81 -38.42 22.06 -27.17
C ALA A 81 -38.59 21.28 -25.84
N MET A 82 -37.53 21.19 -25.03
CA MET A 82 -37.57 20.46 -23.76
C MET A 82 -38.45 21.21 -22.74
N GLY A 83 -39.41 20.51 -22.14
CA GLY A 83 -40.52 21.13 -21.39
C GLY A 83 -40.45 21.03 -19.86
N GLY A 84 -39.48 20.31 -19.31
CA GLY A 84 -39.30 20.16 -17.86
C GLY A 84 -38.69 21.41 -17.21
N ASP A 85 -38.20 21.25 -15.98
CA ASP A 85 -37.55 22.33 -15.23
C ASP A 85 -36.28 22.85 -15.92
N VAL A 86 -35.88 24.08 -15.58
CA VAL A 86 -34.75 24.78 -16.21
C VAL A 86 -33.46 24.04 -15.89
N ALA A 87 -32.64 23.78 -16.91
CA ALA A 87 -31.36 23.09 -16.75
C ALA A 87 -30.35 23.97 -15.99
N PRO A 88 -29.38 23.37 -15.28
CA PRO A 88 -28.33 24.09 -14.57
C PRO A 88 -27.61 25.13 -15.46
N THR A 89 -27.04 26.16 -14.83
CA THR A 89 -26.53 27.35 -15.56
C THR A 89 -25.29 27.01 -16.38
N GLU A 90 -24.46 26.12 -15.85
CA GLU A 90 -23.30 25.49 -16.47
C GLU A 90 -23.62 24.66 -17.72
N TRP A 91 -24.88 24.28 -17.93
CA TRP A 91 -25.31 23.60 -19.16
C TRP A 91 -25.91 24.57 -20.20
N GLN A 92 -26.20 25.81 -19.83
CA GLN A 92 -26.76 26.81 -20.76
C GLN A 92 -25.72 27.22 -21.80
N GLY A 93 -26.17 27.51 -23.03
CA GLY A 93 -25.29 28.06 -24.06
C GLY A 93 -24.84 29.51 -23.77
N GLY A 94 -23.86 29.98 -24.54
CA GLY A 94 -23.33 31.35 -24.44
C GLY A 94 -24.34 32.46 -24.79
N GLU A 95 -23.89 33.71 -24.76
CA GLU A 95 -24.76 34.88 -24.93
C GLU A 95 -25.61 34.81 -26.23
N GLY A 96 -26.94 34.78 -26.06
CA GLY A 96 -27.91 34.62 -27.16
C GLY A 96 -28.50 33.22 -27.31
N ALA A 97 -27.95 32.21 -26.64
CA ALA A 97 -28.53 30.87 -26.58
C ALA A 97 -29.91 30.85 -25.89
N PRO A 98 -30.79 29.89 -26.24
CA PRO A 98 -32.06 29.71 -25.55
C PRO A 98 -31.89 29.07 -24.17
N MET A 99 -32.90 29.21 -23.31
CA MET A 99 -32.95 28.57 -22.00
C MET A 99 -33.21 27.06 -22.13
N TYR A 100 -32.21 26.23 -21.86
CA TYR A 100 -32.27 24.76 -21.88
C TYR A 100 -33.01 24.22 -20.65
N ARG A 101 -33.58 23.01 -20.75
CA ARG A 101 -34.47 22.39 -19.75
C ARG A 101 -34.23 20.87 -19.64
N LEU A 102 -34.37 20.32 -18.44
CA LEU A 102 -34.03 18.93 -18.11
C LEU A 102 -34.99 17.89 -18.71
N GLY A 103 -36.28 18.22 -18.78
CA GLY A 103 -37.31 17.26 -19.15
C GLY A 103 -37.65 16.24 -18.04
N PRO A 104 -38.38 15.15 -18.36
CA PRO A 104 -39.01 14.89 -19.65
C PRO A 104 -40.04 15.98 -20.03
N GLY A 105 -40.33 16.12 -21.32
CA GLY A 105 -41.23 17.12 -21.86
C GLY A 105 -41.90 16.66 -23.16
N PRO A 106 -42.61 17.54 -23.88
CA PRO A 106 -43.38 17.16 -25.07
C PRO A 106 -42.54 16.94 -26.34
N ALA A 107 -41.21 17.03 -26.26
CA ALA A 107 -40.30 16.85 -27.39
C ALA A 107 -40.07 15.36 -27.70
N VAL A 108 -40.05 15.02 -28.98
CA VAL A 108 -39.73 13.67 -29.49
C VAL A 108 -38.79 13.82 -30.69
N LEU A 109 -37.72 13.03 -30.73
CA LEU A 109 -36.70 13.04 -31.79
C LEU A 109 -36.77 11.76 -32.63
N ASN A 110 -36.29 11.82 -33.87
CA ASN A 110 -36.26 10.71 -34.81
C ASN A 110 -35.09 10.90 -35.80
N PHE A 111 -34.21 9.90 -35.94
CA PHE A 111 -33.06 9.93 -36.84
C PHE A 111 -32.69 8.52 -37.32
N THR A 112 -31.72 8.41 -38.23
CA THR A 112 -31.24 7.13 -38.78
C THR A 112 -29.79 7.27 -39.26
N TYR A 113 -28.98 6.23 -39.08
CA TYR A 113 -27.59 6.14 -39.50
C TYR A 113 -27.32 4.76 -40.15
N ILE A 114 -26.39 4.68 -41.10
CA ILE A 114 -25.97 3.45 -41.79
C ILE A 114 -24.48 3.55 -42.11
N GLY A 115 -23.67 2.65 -41.56
CA GLY A 115 -22.23 2.50 -41.84
C GLY A 115 -21.92 1.34 -42.81
N ASN A 116 -20.63 1.12 -43.10
CA ASN A 116 -20.14 -0.01 -43.89
C ASN A 116 -18.70 -0.35 -43.48
N ASP A 117 -18.51 -1.48 -42.80
CA ASP A 117 -17.26 -1.81 -42.12
C ASP A 117 -16.41 -2.78 -42.97
N THR A 118 -15.09 -2.58 -43.03
CA THR A 118 -14.21 -3.34 -43.94
C THR A 118 -12.84 -3.62 -43.32
N LEU A 119 -12.33 -4.85 -43.52
CA LEU A 119 -10.93 -5.18 -43.22
C LEU A 119 -10.00 -4.58 -44.30
N ALA A 120 -8.89 -3.99 -43.86
CA ALA A 120 -7.87 -3.37 -44.70
C ALA A 120 -6.48 -3.99 -44.44
N THR A 121 -5.44 -3.44 -45.07
CA THR A 121 -4.03 -3.77 -44.79
C THR A 121 -3.27 -2.48 -44.60
N ILE A 122 -2.40 -2.46 -43.59
CA ILE A 122 -1.66 -1.30 -43.11
C ILE A 122 -0.15 -1.56 -43.26
N GLU A 123 0.66 -0.53 -43.43
CA GLU A 123 2.11 -0.65 -43.66
C GLU A 123 2.93 0.26 -42.73
N ASN A 124 3.55 -0.33 -41.70
CA ASN A 124 4.54 0.37 -40.88
C ASN A 124 5.90 0.47 -41.60
N VAL A 125 6.62 1.57 -41.41
CA VAL A 125 7.94 1.81 -42.03
C VAL A 125 9.02 1.99 -40.96
N PHE A 126 10.14 1.27 -41.08
CA PHE A 126 11.21 1.28 -40.07
C PHE A 126 12.60 1.62 -40.65
N ALA A 127 13.41 2.37 -39.89
CA ALA A 127 14.83 2.60 -40.18
C ALA A 127 15.67 2.46 -38.89
N VAL A 128 16.90 1.93 -38.99
CA VAL A 128 17.69 1.50 -37.80
C VAL A 128 19.16 1.87 -37.91
N ILE A 129 19.70 2.51 -36.85
CA ILE A 129 21.12 2.81 -36.66
C ILE A 129 21.65 1.90 -35.55
N GLU A 130 22.53 0.95 -35.88
CA GLU A 130 22.91 -0.15 -34.99
C GLU A 130 23.96 0.26 -33.93
N GLY A 131 23.73 -0.10 -32.67
CA GLY A 131 24.64 0.19 -31.55
C GLY A 131 25.98 -0.52 -31.64
N LYS A 132 27.01 0.06 -31.03
CA LYS A 132 28.41 -0.42 -31.09
C LYS A 132 28.84 -1.30 -29.92
N GLU A 133 28.28 -1.11 -28.72
CA GLU A 133 28.77 -1.75 -27.49
C GLU A 133 27.66 -2.47 -26.71
N GLU A 134 26.45 -1.91 -26.73
CA GLU A 134 25.22 -2.53 -26.20
C GLU A 134 24.17 -2.58 -27.33
N PRO A 135 24.40 -3.34 -28.42
CA PRO A 135 23.48 -3.42 -29.56
C PRO A 135 22.15 -4.10 -29.22
N ASP A 136 22.11 -4.83 -28.09
CA ASP A 136 20.97 -5.51 -27.45
C ASP A 136 20.15 -4.59 -26.52
N ARG A 137 20.31 -3.28 -26.68
CA ARG A 137 19.57 -2.22 -25.98
C ARG A 137 19.06 -1.20 -27.01
N TYR A 138 17.78 -0.83 -26.92
CA TYR A 138 17.06 -0.13 -27.99
C TYR A 138 16.50 1.23 -27.55
N VAL A 139 16.75 2.28 -28.32
CA VAL A 139 16.06 3.59 -28.24
C VAL A 139 15.17 3.70 -29.48
N ILE A 140 13.90 4.03 -29.31
CA ILE A 140 12.88 3.95 -30.38
C ILE A 140 12.24 5.33 -30.56
N ILE A 141 11.92 5.72 -31.79
CA ILE A 141 11.29 7.01 -32.14
C ILE A 141 10.18 6.75 -33.17
N GLY A 142 9.01 7.38 -33.12
CA GLY A 142 7.95 7.18 -34.12
C GLY A 142 6.86 8.23 -34.25
N ASN A 143 6.04 8.12 -35.31
CA ASN A 143 4.95 9.03 -35.69
C ASN A 143 3.93 8.30 -36.58
N HIS A 144 2.62 8.52 -36.41
CA HIS A 144 1.63 8.12 -37.43
C HIS A 144 1.56 9.14 -38.60
N ARG A 145 0.71 8.86 -39.60
CA ARG A 145 0.67 9.60 -40.88
C ARG A 145 -0.70 9.67 -41.57
N ASP A 146 -1.63 8.81 -41.17
CA ASP A 146 -3.03 8.80 -41.60
C ASP A 146 -3.82 9.91 -40.89
N ALA A 147 -4.90 10.39 -41.53
CA ALA A 147 -5.72 11.50 -41.03
C ALA A 147 -7.15 11.44 -41.60
N TRP A 148 -8.17 11.88 -40.84
CA TRP A 148 -9.57 11.90 -41.30
C TRP A 148 -9.86 12.78 -42.53
N THR A 149 -9.07 13.83 -42.79
CA THR A 149 -9.34 14.79 -43.88
C THR A 149 -8.11 15.23 -44.65
N PHE A 150 -7.48 16.36 -44.29
CA PHE A 150 -6.24 16.86 -44.91
C PHE A 150 -5.05 16.81 -43.94
N GLY A 151 -5.28 16.92 -42.63
CA GLY A 151 -4.31 16.57 -41.60
C GLY A 151 -3.02 17.40 -41.62
N ALA A 152 -3.15 18.72 -41.75
CA ALA A 152 -2.01 19.62 -41.94
C ALA A 152 -1.29 19.95 -40.63
N VAL A 153 -2.04 20.14 -39.55
CA VAL A 153 -1.52 20.04 -38.18
C VAL A 153 -1.28 18.57 -37.85
N ASP A 154 -2.30 17.75 -38.08
CA ASP A 154 -2.50 16.46 -37.40
C ASP A 154 -2.57 15.29 -38.40
N PRO A 155 -1.59 14.36 -38.47
CA PRO A 155 -0.32 14.29 -37.72
C PRO A 155 0.90 14.79 -38.52
N ASN A 156 0.69 15.34 -39.72
CA ASN A 156 1.78 15.49 -40.69
C ASN A 156 2.88 16.49 -40.26
N SER A 157 2.61 17.36 -39.28
CA SER A 157 3.60 18.27 -38.70
C SER A 157 4.79 17.53 -38.05
N GLY A 158 4.55 16.43 -37.31
CA GLY A 158 5.64 15.65 -36.71
C GLY A 158 6.29 14.64 -37.64
N THR A 159 5.54 14.07 -38.60
CA THR A 159 6.16 13.27 -39.66
C THR A 159 7.22 14.10 -40.43
N ALA A 160 6.98 15.40 -40.64
CA ALA A 160 7.99 16.31 -41.18
C ALA A 160 9.19 16.52 -40.23
N ALA A 161 8.96 16.67 -38.91
CA ALA A 161 10.02 16.81 -37.92
C ALA A 161 10.90 15.56 -37.78
N MET A 162 10.30 14.36 -37.79
CA MET A 162 10.99 13.07 -37.72
C MET A 162 11.98 12.87 -38.87
N LEU A 163 11.62 13.28 -40.08
CA LEU A 163 12.48 13.17 -41.26
C LEU A 163 13.70 14.11 -41.18
N GLU A 164 13.55 15.32 -40.62
CA GLU A 164 14.68 16.24 -40.38
C GLU A 164 15.61 15.71 -39.26
N ILE A 165 15.09 15.05 -38.23
CA ILE A 165 15.92 14.33 -37.23
C ILE A 165 16.75 13.24 -37.92
N ALA A 166 16.12 12.40 -38.73
CA ALA A 166 16.78 11.27 -39.41
C ALA A 166 17.94 11.74 -40.32
N GLU A 167 17.71 12.78 -41.12
CA GLU A 167 18.73 13.36 -42.00
C GLU A 167 19.85 14.07 -41.21
N ARG A 168 19.56 14.66 -40.04
CA ARG A 168 20.60 15.18 -39.11
C ARG A 168 21.45 14.08 -38.49
N LEU A 169 20.86 12.99 -38.02
CA LEU A 169 21.59 11.82 -37.52
C LEU A 169 22.47 11.20 -38.62
N SER A 170 21.94 11.09 -39.84
CA SER A 170 22.72 10.64 -41.00
C SER A 170 23.89 11.59 -41.31
N LYS A 171 23.74 12.91 -41.16
CA LYS A 171 24.83 13.90 -41.26
C LYS A 171 25.91 13.76 -40.17
N LEU A 172 25.62 13.11 -39.03
CA LEU A 172 26.60 12.75 -38.00
C LEU A 172 27.28 11.41 -38.30
N GLU A 173 26.52 10.40 -38.75
CA GLU A 173 27.05 9.11 -39.19
C GLU A 173 28.04 9.28 -40.35
N LYS A 174 27.69 10.11 -41.35
CA LYS A 174 28.56 10.52 -42.48
C LYS A 174 29.86 11.24 -42.02
N LYS A 175 29.97 11.64 -40.75
CA LYS A 175 31.19 12.22 -40.12
C LYS A 175 31.92 11.24 -39.19
N GLY A 176 31.47 9.99 -39.09
CA GLY A 176 32.14 8.91 -38.34
C GLY A 176 31.59 8.64 -36.93
N TRP A 177 30.45 9.23 -36.56
CA TRP A 177 29.74 8.85 -35.34
C TRP A 177 28.96 7.54 -35.52
N ARG A 178 28.88 6.70 -34.48
CA ARG A 178 28.01 5.52 -34.38
C ARG A 178 27.63 5.36 -32.89
N PRO A 179 26.35 5.16 -32.56
CA PRO A 179 25.91 5.14 -31.17
C PRO A 179 26.43 3.94 -30.37
N ARG A 180 26.49 4.05 -29.04
CA ARG A 180 26.76 2.91 -28.12
C ARG A 180 25.65 1.85 -28.21
N ARG A 181 24.39 2.29 -28.31
CA ARG A 181 23.15 1.48 -28.35
C ARG A 181 22.42 1.63 -29.67
N THR A 182 21.44 0.79 -29.95
CA THR A 182 20.72 0.80 -31.23
C THR A 182 19.58 1.81 -31.21
N ILE A 183 19.47 2.64 -32.26
CA ILE A 183 18.35 3.57 -32.48
C ILE A 183 17.43 3.00 -33.57
N ILE A 184 16.11 3.08 -33.35
CA ILE A 184 15.05 2.71 -34.28
C ILE A 184 14.19 3.96 -34.56
N LEU A 185 13.83 4.17 -35.82
CA LEU A 185 12.83 5.14 -36.30
C LEU A 185 11.65 4.35 -36.89
N CYS A 186 10.43 4.76 -36.57
CA CYS A 186 9.18 4.10 -36.97
C CYS A 186 8.20 5.11 -37.59
N SER A 187 7.49 4.74 -38.65
CA SER A 187 6.29 5.47 -39.07
C SER A 187 5.12 4.49 -39.11
N TRP A 188 4.10 4.82 -38.35
CA TRP A 188 2.92 4.00 -38.10
C TRP A 188 1.82 4.29 -39.13
N ASP A 189 0.73 3.54 -39.08
CA ASP A 189 -0.37 3.54 -40.06
C ASP A 189 -1.64 2.99 -39.39
N ALA A 190 -2.82 3.50 -39.77
CA ALA A 190 -4.10 3.19 -39.12
C ALA A 190 -4.08 3.44 -37.60
N GLU A 191 -3.50 4.58 -37.22
CA GLU A 191 -3.57 5.10 -35.85
C GLU A 191 -5.00 5.59 -35.55
N GLU A 192 -5.61 6.30 -36.51
CA GLU A 192 -6.97 6.85 -36.46
C GLU A 192 -8.06 5.76 -36.30
N PHE A 193 -7.68 4.50 -36.48
CA PHE A 193 -8.51 3.30 -36.32
C PHE A 193 -8.15 2.50 -35.05
N ALA A 194 -7.71 3.18 -33.99
CA ALA A 194 -7.31 2.65 -32.66
C ALA A 194 -5.90 2.03 -32.56
N LEU A 195 -4.89 2.79 -33.01
CA LEU A 195 -3.45 2.52 -32.84
C LEU A 195 -2.96 1.18 -33.41
N ILE A 196 -3.57 0.70 -34.49
CA ILE A 196 -3.28 -0.65 -35.00
C ILE A 196 -1.82 -0.76 -35.44
N GLY A 197 -1.24 0.29 -36.03
CA GLY A 197 0.17 0.34 -36.43
C GLY A 197 1.16 -0.02 -35.31
N SER A 198 1.17 0.71 -34.21
CA SER A 198 2.11 0.48 -33.10
C SER A 198 1.76 -0.72 -32.23
N THR A 199 0.46 -0.92 -31.93
CA THR A 199 -0.02 -1.94 -31.00
C THR A 199 0.38 -3.34 -31.42
N GLU A 200 0.07 -3.71 -32.66
CA GLU A 200 0.33 -5.05 -33.21
C GLU A 200 1.83 -5.39 -33.26
N TRP A 201 2.69 -4.36 -33.41
CA TRP A 201 4.14 -4.55 -33.39
C TRP A 201 4.70 -4.77 -31.97
N VAL A 202 4.14 -4.10 -30.97
CA VAL A 202 4.54 -4.28 -29.57
C VAL A 202 4.12 -5.66 -29.06
N GLU A 203 2.91 -6.13 -29.37
CA GLU A 203 2.44 -7.45 -28.92
C GLU A 203 3.27 -8.60 -29.52
N ASP A 204 3.62 -8.55 -30.81
CA ASP A 204 4.50 -9.54 -31.48
C ASP A 204 5.93 -9.56 -30.90
N ASN A 205 6.32 -8.53 -30.14
CA ASN A 205 7.69 -8.35 -29.62
C ASN A 205 7.76 -8.15 -28.09
N MET A 206 6.68 -8.42 -27.34
CA MET A 206 6.51 -8.05 -25.93
C MET A 206 7.72 -8.40 -25.04
N ASP A 207 8.10 -9.69 -24.91
CA ASP A 207 9.22 -10.11 -24.04
C ASP A 207 10.57 -9.50 -24.44
N LEU A 208 10.76 -9.25 -25.74
CA LEU A 208 12.00 -8.68 -26.27
C LEU A 208 12.10 -7.20 -25.89
N LEU A 209 11.02 -6.43 -26.08
CA LEU A 209 10.96 -5.02 -25.72
C LEU A 209 10.95 -4.86 -24.19
N ALA A 210 10.18 -5.67 -23.47
CA ALA A 210 10.14 -5.74 -22.01
C ALA A 210 11.46 -6.20 -21.35
N SER A 211 12.47 -6.64 -22.10
CA SER A 211 13.82 -6.94 -21.57
C SER A 211 14.96 -6.10 -22.18
N ARG A 212 14.69 -5.25 -23.18
CA ARG A 212 15.73 -4.55 -23.98
C ARG A 212 15.45 -3.12 -24.40
N ALA A 213 14.19 -2.69 -24.47
CA ALA A 213 13.85 -1.31 -24.84
C ALA A 213 14.18 -0.35 -23.70
N ILE A 214 14.88 0.74 -24.00
CA ILE A 214 15.21 1.80 -23.05
C ILE A 214 14.06 2.77 -22.99
N ALA A 215 13.73 3.41 -24.11
CA ALA A 215 12.62 4.36 -24.21
C ALA A 215 12.05 4.44 -25.63
N TYR A 216 10.81 4.93 -25.74
CA TYR A 216 10.09 5.27 -26.96
C TYR A 216 9.84 6.79 -27.07
N LEU A 217 10.02 7.38 -28.25
CA LEU A 217 9.96 8.82 -28.49
C LEU A 217 8.91 9.14 -29.59
N ASN A 218 7.70 9.51 -29.18
CA ASN A 218 6.53 9.81 -30.00
C ASN A 218 6.60 11.25 -30.54
N VAL A 219 6.77 11.45 -31.85
CA VAL A 219 6.98 12.77 -32.47
C VAL A 219 5.66 13.45 -32.90
N ASP A 220 4.65 12.62 -33.13
CA ASP A 220 3.21 12.89 -33.29
C ASP A 220 2.82 14.24 -33.96
N ILE A 221 2.02 15.09 -33.30
CA ILE A 221 1.76 16.47 -33.70
C ILE A 221 2.90 17.34 -33.18
N SER A 222 3.85 17.71 -34.05
CA SER A 222 4.98 18.56 -33.61
C SER A 222 4.67 20.06 -33.57
N VAL A 223 3.66 20.58 -34.31
CA VAL A 223 3.27 22.01 -34.25
C VAL A 223 1.76 22.19 -34.45
N PHE A 224 1.10 22.79 -33.46
CA PHE A 224 -0.27 23.31 -33.53
C PHE A 224 -0.31 24.79 -33.99
N GLY A 225 0.60 25.62 -33.49
CA GLY A 225 0.42 27.08 -33.53
C GLY A 225 1.54 27.87 -32.87
N PRO A 226 1.36 29.21 -32.70
CA PRO A 226 2.12 29.97 -31.71
C PRO A 226 1.80 29.46 -30.30
N GLY A 227 2.74 29.61 -29.35
CA GLY A 227 2.49 29.29 -27.94
C GLY A 227 3.64 28.64 -27.17
N GLY A 228 4.81 28.42 -27.79
CA GLY A 228 5.97 27.81 -27.14
C GLY A 228 5.95 26.28 -27.17
N LEU A 229 7.01 25.67 -26.64
CA LEU A 229 7.21 24.22 -26.55
C LEU A 229 6.30 23.60 -25.46
N SER A 230 5.55 22.55 -25.82
CA SER A 230 4.62 21.82 -24.94
C SER A 230 4.95 20.31 -24.97
N PRO A 231 5.79 19.82 -24.03
CA PRO A 231 6.22 18.42 -23.97
C PRO A 231 5.43 17.59 -22.95
N ARG A 232 5.28 16.28 -23.22
CA ARG A 232 4.56 15.30 -22.40
C ARG A 232 5.40 14.03 -22.22
N ALA A 233 5.72 13.57 -21.01
CA ALA A 233 6.79 12.57 -20.81
C ALA A 233 6.56 11.55 -19.69
N THR A 234 7.14 10.36 -19.79
CA THR A 234 7.46 9.56 -18.60
C THR A 234 8.58 10.30 -17.84
N PRO A 235 8.36 10.66 -16.57
CA PRO A 235 9.16 11.68 -15.91
C PRO A 235 10.66 11.44 -15.69
N GLN A 236 11.19 10.22 -15.88
CA GLN A 236 12.63 9.99 -15.78
C GLN A 236 13.40 10.59 -16.98
N LEU A 237 12.67 11.06 -17.99
CA LEU A 237 13.18 11.78 -19.16
C LEU A 237 13.15 13.32 -18.96
N ASP A 238 12.46 13.86 -17.96
CA ASP A 238 12.26 15.31 -17.74
C ASP A 238 13.57 16.13 -17.79
N GLN A 239 14.59 15.69 -17.05
CA GLN A 239 15.86 16.42 -16.99
C GLN A 239 16.61 16.36 -18.33
N LEU A 240 16.49 15.27 -19.09
CA LEU A 240 17.07 15.13 -20.42
C LEU A 240 16.38 16.08 -21.42
N ILE A 241 15.06 16.25 -21.35
CA ILE A 241 14.30 17.23 -22.14
C ILE A 241 14.73 18.66 -21.78
N LYS A 242 14.80 18.97 -20.47
CA LYS A 242 15.20 20.29 -19.94
C LYS A 242 16.66 20.62 -20.24
N GLU A 243 17.54 19.64 -20.39
CA GLU A 243 18.92 19.83 -20.83
C GLU A 243 19.03 20.00 -22.36
N ALA A 244 18.21 19.30 -23.16
CA ALA A 244 18.17 19.45 -24.62
C ALA A 244 17.55 20.78 -25.08
N SER A 245 16.43 21.21 -24.47
CA SER A 245 15.72 22.45 -24.84
C SER A 245 16.51 23.73 -24.53
N ARG A 246 17.35 23.73 -23.48
CA ARG A 246 18.31 24.82 -23.19
C ARG A 246 19.41 24.98 -24.25
N MET A 247 19.57 24.03 -25.17
CA MET A 247 20.55 24.11 -26.27
C MET A 247 19.97 24.71 -27.56
N VAL A 248 18.69 25.11 -27.57
CA VAL A 248 17.96 25.57 -28.75
C VAL A 248 17.28 26.91 -28.45
N GLN A 249 17.48 27.91 -29.32
CA GLN A 249 16.80 29.21 -29.20
C GLN A 249 15.31 29.09 -29.52
N ASP A 250 14.47 29.90 -28.88
CA ASP A 250 13.06 29.99 -29.26
C ASP A 250 12.92 30.75 -30.61
N PRO A 251 12.09 30.27 -31.55
CA PRO A 251 11.94 30.90 -32.86
C PRO A 251 11.07 32.17 -32.85
N ASP A 252 10.17 32.32 -31.88
CA ASP A 252 9.25 33.45 -31.73
C ASP A 252 9.87 34.57 -30.87
N ASP A 253 10.66 34.20 -29.83
CA ASP A 253 11.59 35.13 -29.15
C ASP A 253 13.04 34.61 -29.14
N PRO A 254 13.84 34.92 -30.18
CA PRO A 254 15.25 34.53 -30.26
C PRO A 254 16.17 35.13 -29.19
N SER A 255 15.69 35.99 -28.29
CA SER A 255 16.46 36.42 -27.11
C SER A 255 16.47 35.37 -25.98
N GLN A 256 15.61 34.35 -26.08
CA GLN A 256 15.40 33.29 -25.09
C GLN A 256 15.65 31.89 -25.70
N THR A 257 15.77 30.86 -24.85
CA THR A 257 15.77 29.45 -25.30
C THR A 257 14.38 28.83 -25.26
N LEU A 258 14.17 27.72 -25.97
CA LEU A 258 12.93 26.93 -25.87
C LEU A 258 12.63 26.49 -24.44
N TYR A 259 13.66 26.32 -23.60
CA TYR A 259 13.46 26.04 -22.17
C TYR A 259 12.90 27.26 -21.43
N ASP A 260 13.42 28.46 -21.72
CA ASP A 260 13.04 29.69 -21.02
C ASP A 260 11.60 30.09 -21.38
N THR A 261 11.18 29.90 -22.64
CA THR A 261 9.78 30.13 -23.05
C THR A 261 8.85 29.04 -22.54
N MET A 262 9.26 27.75 -22.59
CA MET A 262 8.50 26.63 -22.01
C MET A 262 8.16 26.86 -20.53
N ILE A 263 9.11 27.26 -19.68
CA ILE A 263 8.82 27.49 -18.25
C ILE A 263 7.95 28.72 -17.96
N VAL A 264 7.74 29.60 -18.95
CA VAL A 264 6.84 30.77 -18.85
C VAL A 264 5.42 30.42 -19.31
N HIS A 265 5.29 29.58 -20.33
CA HIS A 265 3.99 29.25 -20.94
C HIS A 265 3.39 27.91 -20.45
N HIS A 266 4.21 26.89 -20.16
CA HIS A 266 3.80 25.52 -19.81
C HIS A 266 4.66 24.98 -18.64
N PRO A 267 4.36 25.38 -17.38
CA PRO A 267 5.31 25.24 -16.26
C PRO A 267 5.48 23.84 -15.64
N PRO A 268 4.69 22.80 -15.98
CA PRO A 268 5.16 21.43 -15.95
C PRO A 268 5.20 20.80 -17.36
N ILE A 269 6.10 19.83 -17.53
CA ILE A 269 6.01 18.86 -18.63
C ILE A 269 4.78 18.00 -18.34
N GLU A 270 3.89 17.78 -19.32
CA GLU A 270 2.68 16.97 -19.15
C GLU A 270 2.99 15.47 -19.16
N ARG A 271 1.97 14.60 -19.15
CA ARG A 271 2.17 13.14 -19.02
C ARG A 271 1.45 12.33 -20.09
N VAL A 272 2.18 11.31 -20.56
CA VAL A 272 1.78 10.35 -21.60
C VAL A 272 0.80 9.31 -21.03
N ALA A 273 -0.39 9.78 -20.65
CA ALA A 273 -1.39 8.99 -19.93
C ALA A 273 -2.61 8.59 -20.78
N GLY A 274 -3.05 9.39 -21.76
CA GLY A 274 -4.16 9.01 -22.66
C GLY A 274 -3.86 7.78 -23.51
N ALA A 275 -4.88 7.14 -24.10
CA ALA A 275 -4.70 5.90 -24.87
C ALA A 275 -4.78 6.08 -26.40
N GLY A 276 -5.09 7.27 -26.90
CA GLY A 276 -5.14 7.62 -28.33
C GLY A 276 -3.87 8.29 -28.85
N THR A 277 -2.73 7.59 -28.80
CA THR A 277 -1.55 7.79 -29.67
C THR A 277 -0.48 6.71 -29.35
N ASP A 278 0.44 6.45 -30.29
CA ASP A 278 1.31 5.26 -30.37
C ASP A 278 2.17 4.94 -29.14
N PHE A 279 2.40 5.88 -28.21
CA PHE A 279 3.12 5.56 -26.96
C PHE A 279 2.34 4.56 -26.07
N ALA A 280 1.02 4.45 -26.26
CA ALA A 280 0.16 3.65 -25.39
C ALA A 280 0.61 2.18 -25.31
N ALA A 281 0.94 1.55 -26.44
CA ALA A 281 1.41 0.16 -26.44
C ALA A 281 2.74 -0.02 -25.69
N PHE A 282 3.70 0.89 -25.88
CA PHE A 282 5.02 0.82 -25.24
C PHE A 282 4.97 1.02 -23.74
N LEU A 283 4.25 2.05 -23.27
CA LEU A 283 4.18 2.36 -21.85
C LEU A 283 3.13 1.50 -21.13
N GLN A 284 1.91 1.47 -21.67
CA GLN A 284 0.72 1.03 -20.95
C GLN A 284 0.54 -0.48 -20.95
N HIS A 285 1.11 -1.19 -21.93
CA HIS A 285 1.08 -2.65 -22.01
C HIS A 285 2.36 -3.31 -21.47
N ILE A 286 3.55 -2.72 -21.69
CA ILE A 286 4.85 -3.36 -21.39
C ILE A 286 5.85 -2.54 -20.55
N GLY A 287 5.51 -1.33 -20.12
CA GLY A 287 6.30 -0.55 -19.15
C GLY A 287 7.61 -0.01 -19.70
N VAL A 288 7.61 0.47 -20.96
CA VAL A 288 8.76 1.15 -21.57
C VAL A 288 8.60 2.68 -21.41
N PRO A 289 9.58 3.37 -20.78
CA PRO A 289 9.61 4.83 -20.68
C PRO A 289 9.34 5.51 -22.02
N SER A 290 8.51 6.54 -22.04
CA SER A 290 7.97 7.14 -23.28
C SER A 290 7.95 8.66 -23.24
N LEU A 291 8.06 9.34 -24.38
CA LEU A 291 8.10 10.81 -24.50
C LEU A 291 7.33 11.28 -25.73
N ASP A 292 6.75 12.48 -25.64
CA ASP A 292 5.93 13.15 -26.65
C ASP A 292 6.16 14.68 -26.55
N MET A 293 6.10 15.48 -27.64
CA MET A 293 6.15 16.96 -27.56
C MET A 293 5.77 17.71 -28.84
N SER A 294 5.15 18.88 -28.65
CA SER A 294 4.62 19.78 -29.69
C SER A 294 5.04 21.25 -29.49
N TYR A 295 4.64 22.14 -30.40
CA TYR A 295 4.73 23.62 -30.24
C TYR A 295 3.36 24.27 -30.50
N GLY A 296 2.90 25.13 -29.58
CA GLY A 296 1.53 25.69 -29.58
C GLY A 296 0.52 24.79 -28.84
N SER A 297 -0.77 25.13 -28.89
CA SER A 297 -1.81 24.39 -28.16
C SER A 297 -3.11 24.17 -28.95
N ILE A 298 -3.83 23.11 -28.60
CA ILE A 298 -5.08 22.68 -29.27
C ILE A 298 -6.22 23.71 -29.17
N GLY A 299 -6.21 24.59 -28.14
CA GLY A 299 -7.22 25.65 -27.99
C GLY A 299 -7.16 26.72 -29.10
N GLU A 300 -5.98 26.92 -29.70
CA GLU A 300 -5.79 27.81 -30.85
C GLU A 300 -6.07 27.12 -32.20
N TYR A 301 -6.50 25.85 -32.19
CA TYR A 301 -6.75 25.00 -33.38
C TYR A 301 -8.26 24.68 -33.54
N PRO A 302 -9.13 25.69 -33.77
CA PRO A 302 -10.60 25.54 -33.81
C PRO A 302 -11.13 24.83 -35.07
N VAL A 303 -10.23 24.25 -35.87
CA VAL A 303 -10.52 23.57 -37.14
C VAL A 303 -10.23 22.07 -37.07
N TYR A 304 -9.92 21.55 -35.88
CA TYR A 304 -9.70 20.14 -35.58
C TYR A 304 -10.74 19.20 -36.22
N HIS A 305 -10.24 18.13 -36.85
CA HIS A 305 -11.00 17.09 -37.57
C HIS A 305 -12.10 17.66 -38.51
N SER A 306 -11.81 18.81 -39.13
CA SER A 306 -12.68 19.48 -40.10
C SER A 306 -11.96 19.77 -41.41
N LEU A 307 -12.74 20.07 -42.46
CA LEU A 307 -12.23 20.47 -43.78
C LEU A 307 -11.41 21.78 -43.79
N TYR A 308 -11.18 22.40 -42.63
CA TYR A 308 -10.42 23.63 -42.46
C TYR A 308 -9.09 23.43 -41.71
N ASP A 309 -8.77 22.21 -41.22
CA ASP A 309 -7.37 21.85 -40.94
C ASP A 309 -6.67 21.64 -42.28
N ASP A 310 -6.10 22.72 -42.81
CA ASP A 310 -5.37 22.69 -44.06
C ASP A 310 -4.07 23.50 -43.98
N TYR A 311 -3.23 23.34 -45.01
CA TYR A 311 -1.96 24.05 -45.08
C TYR A 311 -2.12 25.58 -45.15
N VAL A 312 -3.29 26.09 -45.58
CA VAL A 312 -3.59 27.52 -45.64
C VAL A 312 -3.87 28.09 -44.24
N TRP A 313 -4.42 27.27 -43.34
CA TRP A 313 -4.50 27.58 -41.91
C TRP A 313 -3.10 27.55 -41.27
N MET A 314 -2.31 26.50 -41.52
CA MET A 314 -0.93 26.38 -41.01
C MET A 314 -0.03 27.54 -41.48
N GLU A 315 -0.06 27.92 -42.76
CA GLU A 315 0.76 29.01 -43.33
C GLU A 315 0.37 30.40 -42.77
N LYS A 316 -0.90 30.61 -42.38
CA LYS A 316 -1.40 31.93 -41.94
C LYS A 316 -1.40 32.11 -40.44
N PHE A 317 -1.57 31.02 -39.69
CA PHE A 317 -1.81 31.05 -38.25
C PHE A 317 -0.89 30.06 -37.51
N GLY A 318 -0.71 28.84 -38.04
CA GLY A 318 0.05 27.75 -37.41
C GLY A 318 1.57 27.98 -37.25
N ASP A 319 2.34 28.08 -38.35
CA ASP A 319 3.79 28.38 -38.36
C ASP A 319 4.19 29.07 -39.69
N PRO A 320 3.90 30.37 -39.87
CA PRO A 320 4.05 31.08 -41.15
C PRO A 320 5.46 31.14 -41.75
N LEU A 321 6.50 30.71 -41.00
CA LEU A 321 7.90 30.70 -41.45
C LEU A 321 8.60 29.34 -41.22
N PHE A 322 7.88 28.32 -40.73
CA PHE A 322 8.39 26.97 -40.45
C PHE A 322 9.57 26.89 -39.47
N HIS A 323 9.79 27.94 -38.66
CA HIS A 323 10.88 27.99 -37.70
C HIS A 323 10.61 27.12 -36.46
N ARG A 324 9.34 26.88 -36.10
CA ARG A 324 8.94 26.11 -34.92
C ARG A 324 9.22 24.63 -35.11
N HIS A 325 8.90 24.10 -36.29
CA HIS A 325 9.27 22.75 -36.73
C HIS A 325 10.79 22.49 -36.64
N VAL A 326 11.61 23.43 -37.14
CA VAL A 326 13.09 23.32 -37.14
C VAL A 326 13.67 23.34 -35.72
N ALA A 327 13.04 24.07 -34.80
CA ALA A 327 13.42 24.11 -33.40
C ALA A 327 13.10 22.78 -32.68
N LEU A 328 11.89 22.23 -32.86
CA LEU A 328 11.46 20.95 -32.28
C LEU A 328 12.34 19.76 -32.72
N ALA A 329 12.60 19.63 -34.02
CA ALA A 329 13.49 18.60 -34.55
C ALA A 329 14.94 18.71 -34.01
N SER A 330 15.33 19.87 -33.47
CA SER A 330 16.63 20.05 -32.78
C SER A 330 16.65 19.43 -31.38
N VAL A 331 15.56 19.58 -30.62
CA VAL A 331 15.44 19.06 -29.24
C VAL A 331 15.38 17.53 -29.25
N TRP A 332 14.48 16.95 -30.05
CA TRP A 332 14.33 15.51 -30.20
C TRP A 332 15.64 14.77 -30.53
N GLY A 333 16.41 15.30 -31.49
CA GLY A 333 17.68 14.70 -31.89
C GLY A 333 18.72 14.65 -30.76
N LEU A 334 18.77 15.68 -29.90
CA LEU A 334 19.68 15.72 -28.74
C LEU A 334 19.30 14.69 -27.67
N ILE A 335 18.00 14.46 -27.45
CA ILE A 335 17.47 13.46 -26.50
C ILE A 335 17.85 12.05 -26.96
N ALA A 336 17.58 11.71 -28.22
CA ALA A 336 17.88 10.40 -28.80
C ALA A 336 19.38 10.07 -28.73
N LEU A 337 20.26 11.02 -29.05
CA LEU A 337 21.72 10.86 -28.98
C LEU A 337 22.18 10.45 -27.57
N ARG A 338 21.67 11.09 -26.52
CA ARG A 338 22.13 10.83 -25.14
C ARG A 338 21.66 9.49 -24.58
N LEU A 339 20.42 9.09 -24.87
CA LEU A 339 19.93 7.74 -24.54
C LEU A 339 20.75 6.66 -25.26
N ALA A 340 21.16 6.95 -26.49
CA ALA A 340 21.93 6.02 -27.33
C ALA A 340 23.43 5.94 -26.98
N ASP A 341 24.03 6.97 -26.36
CA ASP A 341 25.48 7.04 -26.09
C ASP A 341 25.91 7.04 -24.61
N GLU A 342 25.12 7.55 -23.66
CA GLU A 342 25.57 7.64 -22.26
C GLU A 342 25.81 6.25 -21.65
N GLU A 343 27.05 5.97 -21.22
CA GLU A 343 27.47 4.65 -20.74
C GLU A 343 26.59 4.09 -19.61
N ILE A 344 26.16 4.94 -18.69
CA ILE A 344 25.08 4.64 -17.73
C ILE A 344 23.89 5.53 -18.09
N LEU A 345 22.69 4.97 -18.20
CA LEU A 345 21.50 5.65 -18.75
C LEU A 345 21.21 7.02 -18.07
N PRO A 346 20.72 8.03 -18.81
CA PRO A 346 20.40 9.36 -18.27
C PRO A 346 19.07 9.42 -17.49
N PHE A 347 18.52 8.28 -17.07
CA PHE A 347 17.23 8.21 -16.38
C PHE A 347 17.28 8.85 -14.99
N ASN A 348 16.42 9.84 -14.79
CA ASN A 348 16.30 10.57 -13.54
C ASN A 348 15.00 10.23 -12.82
N TYR A 349 14.92 9.06 -12.16
CA TYR A 349 13.74 8.69 -11.36
C TYR A 349 13.45 9.66 -10.18
N ILE A 350 14.34 10.63 -9.92
CA ILE A 350 14.10 11.73 -8.97
C ILE A 350 13.02 12.67 -9.52
N SER A 351 13.05 13.01 -10.82
CA SER A 351 11.93 13.74 -11.44
C SER A 351 10.69 12.87 -11.58
N TYR A 352 10.83 11.54 -11.58
CA TYR A 352 9.68 10.61 -11.56
C TYR A 352 8.91 10.63 -10.26
N ALA A 353 9.59 10.55 -9.12
CA ALA A 353 8.91 10.84 -7.86
C ALA A 353 8.35 12.27 -7.84
N SER A 354 9.13 13.27 -8.27
CA SER A 354 8.71 14.69 -8.24
C SER A 354 7.47 14.99 -9.09
N GLU A 355 7.13 14.13 -10.05
CA GLU A 355 5.96 14.32 -10.92
C GLU A 355 4.75 13.51 -10.48
N LEU A 356 4.92 12.26 -10.07
CA LEU A 356 3.81 11.49 -9.50
C LEU A 356 3.20 12.28 -8.32
N GLU A 357 4.06 12.96 -7.56
CA GLU A 357 3.75 13.94 -6.51
C GLU A 357 2.85 15.10 -6.98
N ASN A 358 2.87 15.46 -8.27
CA ASN A 358 1.97 16.46 -8.88
C ASN A 358 0.70 15.79 -9.39
N CYS A 359 0.82 14.67 -10.12
CA CYS A 359 -0.31 13.89 -10.63
C CYS A 359 -1.30 13.54 -9.51
N THR A 360 -0.77 13.09 -8.37
CA THR A 360 -1.56 12.71 -7.18
C THR A 360 -2.42 13.88 -6.68
N LYS A 361 -1.86 15.09 -6.57
CA LYS A 361 -2.60 16.30 -6.17
C LYS A 361 -3.68 16.72 -7.18
N VAL A 362 -3.51 16.37 -8.46
CA VAL A 362 -4.54 16.59 -9.48
C VAL A 362 -5.69 15.60 -9.32
N VAL A 363 -5.43 14.34 -8.95
CA VAL A 363 -6.51 13.38 -8.65
C VAL A 363 -7.19 13.70 -7.31
N GLU A 364 -6.45 14.14 -6.27
CA GLU A 364 -7.02 14.70 -5.04
C GLU A 364 -7.99 15.87 -5.35
N GLY A 365 -7.49 16.92 -6.03
CA GLY A 365 -8.26 18.12 -6.31
C GLY A 365 -9.37 17.93 -7.35
N GLY A 366 -9.20 16.98 -8.27
CA GLY A 366 -10.18 16.60 -9.30
C GLY A 366 -11.30 15.70 -8.77
N CYS A 367 -11.15 15.15 -7.57
CA CYS A 367 -12.16 14.33 -6.90
C CYS A 367 -12.61 14.98 -5.56
N PRO A 368 -13.08 16.25 -5.54
CA PRO A 368 -13.30 17.02 -4.31
C PRO A 368 -14.52 16.52 -3.53
N GLY A 369 -14.30 15.67 -2.52
CA GLY A 369 -15.40 15.00 -1.82
C GLY A 369 -15.90 13.74 -2.53
N CYS A 370 -15.23 13.27 -3.59
CA CYS A 370 -14.77 11.89 -3.49
C CYS A 370 -13.93 11.92 -2.22
N ALA A 371 -14.35 11.21 -1.19
CA ALA A 371 -13.78 11.38 0.12
C ALA A 371 -12.89 10.17 0.37
N ALA A 372 -11.62 10.08 -0.08
CA ALA A 372 -10.81 10.89 -1.01
C ALA A 372 -9.27 10.96 -0.73
N SER A 373 -8.58 9.88 -0.31
CA SER A 373 -7.20 9.95 0.23
C SER A 373 -6.13 9.39 -0.71
N PHE A 374 -5.17 10.25 -1.04
CA PHE A 374 -4.02 9.91 -1.87
C PHE A 374 -2.67 10.14 -1.16
N ALA A 375 -2.70 10.45 0.15
CA ALA A 375 -1.59 10.25 1.07
C ALA A 375 -0.90 8.86 0.96
N PRO A 376 -1.61 7.73 0.71
CA PRO A 376 -0.99 6.44 0.32
C PRO A 376 0.12 6.60 -0.72
N LEU A 377 -0.28 7.21 -1.82
CA LEU A 377 0.43 7.27 -3.07
C LEU A 377 1.62 8.23 -2.94
N HIS A 378 1.40 9.38 -2.29
CA HIS A 378 2.45 10.32 -1.89
C HIS A 378 3.62 9.68 -1.13
N ARG A 379 3.38 8.63 -0.31
CA ARG A 379 4.46 7.96 0.43
C ARG A 379 5.23 6.95 -0.42
N SER A 380 4.58 6.11 -1.23
CA SER A 380 5.28 5.27 -2.23
C SER A 380 6.09 6.12 -3.23
N ILE A 381 5.57 7.29 -3.59
CA ILE A 381 6.26 8.28 -4.44
C ILE A 381 7.52 8.84 -3.76
N ASN A 382 7.43 9.28 -2.50
CA ASN A 382 8.59 9.78 -1.76
C ASN A 382 9.60 8.67 -1.44
N HIS A 383 9.13 7.42 -1.20
CA HIS A 383 10.03 6.28 -1.22
C HIS A 383 10.70 6.23 -2.60
N LEU A 384 9.99 6.13 -3.75
CA LEU A 384 10.53 6.11 -5.14
C LEU A 384 11.73 7.07 -5.33
N SER A 385 11.57 8.32 -4.89
CA SER A 385 12.57 9.40 -4.93
C SER A 385 13.92 9.02 -4.31
N LYS A 386 13.92 8.29 -3.19
CA LYS A 386 15.14 7.98 -2.44
C LYS A 386 16.04 6.94 -3.13
N ALA A 387 15.49 5.90 -3.77
CA ALA A 387 16.29 4.94 -4.56
C ALA A 387 16.80 5.60 -5.82
N ALA A 388 16.01 6.48 -6.44
CA ALA A 388 16.47 7.29 -7.55
C ALA A 388 17.69 8.12 -7.16
N ASN A 389 17.66 8.78 -5.99
CA ASN A 389 18.81 9.48 -5.42
C ASN A 389 20.00 8.54 -5.11
N LYS A 390 19.74 7.30 -4.67
CA LYS A 390 20.77 6.30 -4.33
C LYS A 390 21.45 5.71 -5.58
N ILE A 391 20.69 5.22 -6.57
CA ILE A 391 21.25 4.74 -7.84
C ILE A 391 21.90 5.87 -8.66
N HIS A 392 21.41 7.12 -8.51
CA HIS A 392 22.10 8.30 -9.06
C HIS A 392 23.47 8.51 -8.40
N LYS A 393 23.60 8.37 -7.08
CA LYS A 393 24.90 8.38 -6.38
C LYS A 393 25.78 7.20 -6.82
N GLU A 394 25.24 6.00 -6.98
CA GLU A 394 25.97 4.84 -7.51
C GLU A 394 26.49 5.07 -8.94
N LYS A 395 25.67 5.67 -9.84
CA LYS A 395 26.10 6.16 -11.17
C LYS A 395 27.29 7.12 -11.05
N MET A 396 27.22 8.11 -10.16
CA MET A 396 28.32 9.08 -9.97
C MET A 396 29.59 8.42 -9.42
N MET A 397 29.49 7.50 -8.46
CA MET A 397 30.65 6.77 -7.91
C MET A 397 31.29 5.85 -8.94
N LEU A 398 30.50 5.10 -9.71
CA LEU A 398 31.01 4.22 -10.76
C LEU A 398 31.69 5.00 -11.88
N HIS A 399 31.22 6.21 -12.24
CA HIS A 399 31.96 7.09 -13.15
C HIS A 399 33.34 7.50 -12.60
N GLY A 400 33.52 7.55 -11.27
CA GLY A 400 34.81 7.78 -10.60
C GLY A 400 35.74 6.56 -10.56
N GLU A 401 35.22 5.36 -10.29
CA GLU A 401 36.03 4.12 -10.14
C GLU A 401 36.61 3.56 -11.46
N LYS A 402 36.29 4.18 -12.61
CA LYS A 402 36.55 3.69 -13.98
C LYS A 402 38.00 3.24 -14.30
N TRP A 403 38.98 3.63 -13.50
CA TRP A 403 40.39 3.27 -13.66
C TRP A 403 40.96 2.35 -12.57
N GLY A 404 40.17 1.98 -11.56
CA GLY A 404 40.58 1.11 -10.44
C GLY A 404 40.24 -0.37 -10.63
N LEU A 405 39.12 -0.67 -11.32
CA LEU A 405 38.61 -2.03 -11.52
C LEU A 405 39.19 -2.71 -12.78
N LYS A 406 39.02 -4.03 -12.91
CA LYS A 406 39.26 -4.70 -14.21
C LYS A 406 38.19 -4.28 -15.22
N ARG A 407 38.52 -4.31 -16.52
CA ARG A 407 37.61 -3.82 -17.57
C ARG A 407 36.29 -4.58 -17.58
N GLU A 408 36.31 -5.89 -17.41
CA GLU A 408 35.10 -6.72 -17.38
C GLU A 408 34.24 -6.44 -16.15
N GLU A 409 34.89 -6.30 -14.98
CA GLU A 409 34.26 -5.97 -13.70
C GLU A 409 33.57 -4.59 -13.73
N TYR A 410 34.22 -3.59 -14.32
CA TYR A 410 33.62 -2.30 -14.61
C TYR A 410 32.41 -2.42 -15.56
N THR A 411 32.57 -3.16 -16.66
CA THR A 411 31.51 -3.36 -17.67
C THR A 411 30.30 -4.09 -17.06
N ALA A 412 30.52 -5.05 -16.16
CA ALA A 412 29.47 -5.76 -15.43
C ALA A 412 28.72 -4.82 -14.48
N LYS A 413 29.42 -4.02 -13.64
CA LYS A 413 28.77 -3.01 -12.78
C LYS A 413 27.95 -1.98 -13.58
N VAL A 414 28.46 -1.53 -14.73
CA VAL A 414 27.73 -0.60 -15.63
C VAL A 414 26.44 -1.25 -16.15
N ARG A 415 26.50 -2.53 -16.55
CA ARG A 415 25.34 -3.26 -17.05
C ARG A 415 24.31 -3.55 -15.95
N ASP A 416 24.74 -3.91 -14.75
CA ASP A 416 23.87 -4.09 -13.56
C ASP A 416 23.07 -2.81 -13.25
N ILE A 417 23.73 -1.64 -13.18
CA ILE A 417 23.04 -0.35 -12.98
C ILE A 417 22.09 -0.01 -14.13
N ASN A 418 22.48 -0.23 -15.39
CA ASN A 418 21.61 0.00 -16.54
C ASN A 418 20.37 -0.91 -16.52
N ASP A 419 20.54 -2.18 -16.17
CA ASP A 419 19.45 -3.14 -16.12
C ASP A 419 18.49 -2.80 -14.95
N ARG A 420 19.00 -2.42 -13.78
CA ARG A 420 18.21 -1.86 -12.65
C ARG A 420 17.40 -0.62 -13.07
N LEU A 421 18.02 0.34 -13.75
CA LEU A 421 17.37 1.55 -14.27
C LEU A 421 16.29 1.25 -15.32
N MET A 422 16.43 0.17 -16.11
CA MET A 422 15.43 -0.25 -17.09
C MET A 422 14.26 -1.02 -16.46
N MET A 423 14.53 -1.88 -15.47
CA MET A 423 13.50 -2.73 -14.84
C MET A 423 12.55 -1.95 -13.94
N ALA A 424 12.93 -0.76 -13.47
CA ALA A 424 12.08 0.10 -12.65
C ALA A 424 10.73 0.39 -13.31
N GLU A 425 10.69 0.96 -14.52
CA GLU A 425 9.42 1.28 -15.19
C GLU A 425 8.54 0.03 -15.41
N ARG A 426 9.16 -1.12 -15.70
CA ARG A 426 8.45 -2.38 -15.94
C ARG A 426 7.76 -2.91 -14.69
N ALA A 427 8.21 -2.53 -13.51
CA ALA A 427 7.57 -2.93 -12.27
C ALA A 427 6.19 -2.25 -12.09
N PHE A 428 5.87 -1.19 -12.84
CA PHE A 428 4.52 -0.58 -12.92
C PHE A 428 3.46 -1.47 -13.61
N ILE A 429 3.86 -2.58 -14.24
CA ILE A 429 2.98 -3.48 -14.99
C ILE A 429 2.30 -4.50 -14.07
N ASN A 430 0.96 -4.48 -14.04
CA ASN A 430 0.15 -5.54 -13.48
C ASN A 430 -0.07 -6.66 -14.51
N ARG A 431 0.13 -7.92 -14.10
CA ARG A 431 0.12 -9.07 -15.03
C ARG A 431 -1.26 -9.32 -15.64
N GLU A 432 -2.30 -9.24 -14.82
CA GLU A 432 -3.69 -9.52 -15.21
C GLU A 432 -4.38 -8.29 -15.86
N GLY A 433 -3.65 -7.17 -16.00
CA GLY A 433 -4.16 -5.91 -16.52
C GLY A 433 -4.96 -5.09 -15.50
N LEU A 434 -5.71 -4.10 -16.00
CA LEU A 434 -6.66 -3.32 -15.20
C LEU A 434 -8.01 -4.07 -15.11
N ALA A 435 -8.75 -3.87 -14.02
CA ALA A 435 -10.08 -4.46 -13.85
C ALA A 435 -11.01 -4.07 -15.03
N GLY A 436 -11.70 -5.05 -15.63
CA GLY A 436 -12.53 -4.89 -16.82
C GLY A 436 -11.76 -4.60 -18.13
N ARG A 437 -10.52 -4.07 -18.06
CA ARG A 437 -9.72 -3.60 -19.21
C ARG A 437 -8.33 -4.28 -19.24
N PRO A 438 -8.26 -5.61 -19.44
CA PRO A 438 -7.04 -6.41 -19.24
C PRO A 438 -5.90 -6.15 -20.24
N TRP A 439 -6.15 -5.35 -21.29
CA TRP A 439 -5.13 -4.96 -22.26
C TRP A 439 -4.18 -3.90 -21.68
N TYR A 440 -4.72 -2.89 -21.00
CA TYR A 440 -3.91 -1.93 -20.25
C TYR A 440 -3.39 -2.60 -18.98
N LYS A 441 -2.12 -2.35 -18.64
CA LYS A 441 -1.43 -3.04 -17.55
C LYS A 441 -0.61 -2.09 -16.66
N HIS A 442 -0.25 -0.91 -17.14
CA HIS A 442 0.54 0.07 -16.40
C HIS A 442 -0.33 0.84 -15.40
N MET A 443 -0.09 0.61 -14.11
CA MET A 443 -0.98 1.11 -13.05
C MET A 443 -0.99 2.64 -12.87
N ILE A 444 -0.04 3.36 -13.48
CA ILE A 444 0.09 4.82 -13.39
C ILE A 444 -0.60 5.54 -14.56
N TYR A 445 -0.57 4.95 -15.75
CA TYR A 445 -0.83 5.63 -17.03
C TYR A 445 -1.59 4.72 -17.99
N ALA A 446 -2.84 5.07 -18.28
CA ALA A 446 -3.68 4.57 -19.38
C ALA A 446 -4.93 5.47 -19.48
N SER A 447 -5.80 5.26 -20.45
CA SER A 447 -7.05 6.02 -20.56
C SER A 447 -7.96 5.87 -19.34
N SER A 448 -8.90 6.79 -19.20
CA SER A 448 -10.10 6.55 -18.40
C SER A 448 -10.95 5.42 -19.01
N ASP A 449 -11.81 4.81 -18.22
CA ASP A 449 -12.77 3.80 -18.68
C ASP A 449 -13.96 4.41 -19.47
N GLN A 450 -14.22 5.71 -19.27
CA GLN A 450 -15.28 6.49 -19.93
C GLN A 450 -14.76 7.60 -20.87
N ASP A 451 -13.44 7.73 -21.02
CA ASP A 451 -12.79 8.83 -21.78
C ASP A 451 -11.35 8.46 -22.17
N ASP A 452 -11.13 8.14 -23.45
CA ASP A 452 -9.82 7.73 -23.97
C ASP A 452 -8.86 8.88 -24.31
N TRP A 453 -9.40 10.10 -24.46
CA TRP A 453 -8.63 11.34 -24.59
C TRP A 453 -8.19 11.87 -23.22
N GLY A 454 -8.99 11.62 -22.18
CA GLY A 454 -8.72 11.97 -20.80
C GLY A 454 -7.46 11.32 -20.25
N THR A 455 -6.45 12.15 -19.94
CA THR A 455 -5.22 11.75 -19.25
C THR A 455 -5.51 11.41 -17.77
N LYS A 456 -6.00 10.20 -17.51
CA LYS A 456 -6.24 9.71 -16.14
C LYS A 456 -4.97 9.08 -15.57
N ALA A 457 -4.26 9.83 -14.74
CA ALA A 457 -3.30 9.22 -13.84
C ALA A 457 -4.04 8.21 -12.93
N PHE A 458 -3.47 7.02 -12.73
CA PHE A 458 -4.06 5.93 -11.96
C PHE A 458 -5.40 5.41 -12.57
N PRO A 459 -5.35 4.89 -13.82
CA PRO A 459 -6.51 4.60 -14.66
C PRO A 459 -7.42 3.45 -14.21
N GLY A 460 -6.86 2.46 -13.49
CA GLY A 460 -7.56 1.23 -13.08
C GLY A 460 -7.84 1.19 -11.58
N ALA A 461 -8.17 2.34 -11.00
CA ALA A 461 -8.19 2.55 -9.55
C ALA A 461 -9.39 1.89 -8.83
N THR A 462 -9.35 0.57 -8.69
CA THR A 462 -9.23 0.07 -7.32
C THR A 462 -7.80 0.41 -6.86
N ALA A 463 -7.66 1.02 -5.68
CA ALA A 463 -6.37 1.55 -5.22
C ALA A 463 -5.21 0.53 -5.05
N PRO A 464 -5.41 -0.73 -4.59
CA PRO A 464 -4.30 -1.56 -4.12
C PRO A 464 -3.27 -1.98 -5.16
N PRO A 465 -3.55 -2.24 -6.47
CA PRO A 465 -2.52 -2.76 -7.36
C PRO A 465 -1.62 -1.63 -7.86
N ALA A 466 -2.09 -0.38 -7.83
CA ALA A 466 -1.26 0.80 -8.10
C ALA A 466 -0.30 1.10 -6.95
N MET A 467 -0.61 0.61 -5.74
CA MET A 467 0.22 0.58 -4.54
C MET A 467 0.88 -0.81 -4.32
N SER A 468 0.91 -1.66 -5.37
CA SER A 468 1.63 -2.96 -5.40
C SER A 468 2.77 -2.99 -6.45
N ARG A 469 3.16 -1.83 -7.03
CA ARG A 469 4.03 -1.65 -8.19
C ARG A 469 5.10 -0.53 -8.13
N LEU A 470 4.85 0.71 -7.67
CA LEU A 470 5.86 1.79 -7.63
C LEU A 470 7.11 1.45 -6.82
N ASP A 471 6.99 0.73 -5.71
CA ASP A 471 8.17 0.25 -4.97
C ASP A 471 8.59 -1.20 -5.26
N ALA A 472 7.86 -1.91 -6.13
CA ALA A 472 8.52 -2.95 -6.93
C ALA A 472 9.52 -2.30 -7.91
N ALA A 473 9.25 -1.08 -8.40
CA ALA A 473 10.24 -0.29 -9.16
C ALA A 473 11.40 0.13 -8.26
N ALA A 474 11.12 0.53 -7.02
CA ALA A 474 12.15 0.80 -6.01
C ALA A 474 13.08 -0.38 -5.73
N ALA A 475 12.52 -1.57 -5.49
CA ALA A 475 13.30 -2.78 -5.29
C ALA A 475 14.17 -3.08 -6.51
N SER A 476 13.62 -2.89 -7.73
CA SER A 476 14.34 -3.03 -8.99
C SER A 476 15.50 -2.03 -9.13
N LEU A 477 15.36 -0.80 -8.61
CA LEU A 477 16.46 0.18 -8.54
C LEU A 477 17.56 -0.18 -7.51
N LEU A 478 17.37 -1.20 -6.64
CA LEU A 478 18.27 -1.47 -5.50
C LEU A 478 18.84 -2.91 -5.43
N ALA A 479 18.30 -3.87 -6.18
CA ALA A 479 18.80 -5.25 -6.24
C ALA A 479 20.26 -5.34 -6.74
N HIS A 480 20.94 -6.47 -6.50
CA HIS A 480 22.34 -6.72 -6.90
C HIS A 480 22.50 -8.14 -7.50
N SER A 481 23.27 -8.28 -8.58
CA SER A 481 23.50 -9.57 -9.27
C SER A 481 24.80 -10.28 -8.89
N SER A 482 24.83 -11.63 -8.98
CA SER A 482 26.03 -12.46 -8.77
C SER A 482 26.78 -12.74 -10.09
N PRO A 483 28.13 -12.94 -10.07
CA PRO A 483 28.97 -12.50 -11.18
C PRO A 483 29.29 -13.54 -12.27
N LEU A 484 29.52 -13.03 -13.48
CA LEU A 484 30.13 -13.73 -14.63
C LEU A 484 31.39 -12.97 -15.12
N LEU A 485 32.46 -13.69 -15.48
CA LEU A 485 33.79 -13.18 -15.89
C LEU A 485 34.24 -13.92 -17.16
N PRO A 486 35.01 -13.32 -18.13
CA PRO A 486 36.48 -13.22 -17.95
C PRO A 486 37.32 -12.19 -18.77
N THR A 487 38.22 -11.45 -18.11
CA THR A 487 39.57 -10.97 -18.52
C THR A 487 39.89 -10.37 -19.92
N SER A 488 40.34 -9.10 -20.01
CA SER A 488 41.80 -8.74 -20.08
C SER A 488 42.23 -7.35 -20.65
N LYS A 489 43.22 -6.73 -19.97
CA LYS A 489 44.44 -5.97 -20.44
C LYS A 489 44.44 -4.59 -21.17
N SER A 490 45.21 -3.66 -20.55
CA SER A 490 46.34 -2.81 -21.07
C SER A 490 46.19 -1.45 -21.83
N SER A 491 46.39 -0.35 -21.05
CA SER A 491 47.40 0.75 -21.20
C SER A 491 47.45 1.78 -22.36
N GLY A 492 47.62 3.10 -22.07
CA GLY A 492 48.32 4.05 -22.98
C GLY A 492 48.18 5.61 -22.90
N ARG A 493 48.75 6.29 -21.88
CA ARG A 493 49.35 7.69 -21.85
C ARG A 493 48.70 8.93 -22.58
N CYS A 494 48.41 10.00 -21.80
CA CYS A 494 48.84 11.46 -21.85
C CYS A 494 49.26 12.20 -23.15
N PRO A 495 49.37 13.58 -23.20
CA PRO A 495 48.90 14.70 -22.30
C PRO A 495 48.42 16.03 -23.02
N LEU A 496 48.16 17.15 -22.28
CA LEU A 496 48.83 18.50 -22.34
C LEU A 496 47.93 19.77 -22.08
N LEU A 497 48.56 20.88 -21.62
CA LEU A 497 48.12 22.32 -21.44
C LEU A 497 47.23 22.64 -20.19
N CYS A 498 47.38 23.72 -19.37
CA CYS A 498 48.11 25.03 -19.33
C CYS A 498 47.36 26.24 -19.97
N VAL A 499 47.42 27.53 -19.54
CA VAL A 499 48.17 28.35 -18.51
C VAL A 499 47.58 29.80 -18.47
N VAL A 500 47.75 30.75 -17.51
CA VAL A 500 47.79 30.82 -16.01
C VAL A 500 47.77 32.31 -15.52
N SER A 501 47.10 32.68 -14.40
CA SER A 501 47.31 33.94 -13.60
C SER A 501 46.49 33.88 -12.28
N SER A 502 46.94 34.12 -11.03
CA SER A 502 47.94 35.01 -10.39
C SER A 502 47.39 36.42 -10.05
N THR A 503 47.60 37.05 -8.87
CA THR A 503 48.28 36.65 -7.60
C THR A 503 47.93 37.60 -6.43
N LEU A 504 47.96 37.15 -5.16
CA LEU A 504 48.28 38.00 -3.98
C LEU A 504 48.76 37.14 -2.78
N ALA A 505 49.71 37.68 -1.98
CA ALA A 505 50.43 36.97 -0.91
C ALA A 505 49.53 36.61 0.31
N VAL A 506 49.71 35.52 1.08
CA VAL A 506 50.93 34.87 1.65
C VAL A 506 51.58 35.68 2.79
N ILE A 507 50.86 35.83 3.91
CA ILE A 507 51.42 36.03 5.27
C ILE A 507 50.55 35.28 6.33
N GLY A 508 50.18 34.01 6.07
CA GLY A 508 49.24 33.26 6.93
C GLY A 508 49.71 31.88 7.42
N THR A 509 50.84 31.37 6.91
CA THR A 509 51.23 29.96 7.03
C THR A 509 52.33 29.73 8.08
N SER A 510 52.06 30.00 9.36
CA SER A 510 53.00 29.70 10.45
C SER A 510 52.40 29.40 11.83
N LEU A 511 51.12 29.71 12.10
CA LEU A 511 50.49 29.42 13.41
C LEU A 511 49.48 28.26 13.37
N SER A 512 48.80 28.05 12.24
CA SER A 512 47.70 27.07 12.13
C SER A 512 48.14 25.60 12.20
N LEU A 513 49.44 25.30 12.06
CA LEU A 513 49.94 23.92 11.95
C LEU A 513 50.27 23.25 13.29
N LEU A 514 50.18 23.97 14.42
CA LEU A 514 50.36 23.38 15.76
C LEU A 514 49.04 23.02 16.46
N LEU A 515 47.89 23.44 15.93
CA LEU A 515 46.56 23.15 16.50
C LEU A 515 45.89 21.91 15.91
N VAL A 516 46.47 21.29 14.88
CA VAL A 516 45.92 20.11 14.16
C VAL A 516 46.46 18.78 14.70
N LEU A 517 47.18 18.79 15.84
CA LEU A 517 47.81 17.61 16.44
C LEU A 517 47.33 17.27 17.86
N GLN A 518 46.25 17.90 18.34
CA GLN A 518 45.58 17.55 19.61
C GLN A 518 44.06 17.49 19.50
N SER A 519 43.58 16.70 18.54
CA SER A 519 42.25 16.08 18.60
C SER A 519 42.39 14.61 18.20
N VAL A 520 42.71 13.76 19.18
CA VAL A 520 42.40 12.33 19.06
C VAL A 520 40.89 12.24 18.92
N PRO A 521 40.34 11.55 17.92
CA PRO A 521 38.90 11.33 17.87
C PRO A 521 38.47 10.62 19.15
N SER A 522 37.50 11.19 19.86
CA SER A 522 36.78 10.42 20.87
C SER A 522 36.29 9.12 20.22
N PRO A 523 36.38 7.96 20.88
CA PRO A 523 35.63 6.81 20.41
C PRO A 523 34.14 7.22 20.27
N PRO A 524 33.43 6.75 19.23
CA PRO A 524 32.02 7.08 19.07
C PRO A 524 31.26 6.73 20.36
N PRO A 525 30.29 7.54 20.81
CA PRO A 525 29.55 7.25 22.03
C PRO A 525 28.93 5.85 21.93
N ASN A 526 29.05 5.05 23.00
CA ASN A 526 28.30 3.80 23.08
C ASN A 526 26.83 4.16 23.32
N TYR A 527 26.10 4.35 22.23
CA TYR A 527 24.71 4.80 22.24
C TYR A 527 23.76 3.80 22.89
N GLY A 528 24.05 2.49 22.87
CA GLY A 528 23.31 1.48 23.63
C GLY A 528 23.46 1.64 25.14
N ASN A 529 24.68 1.86 25.64
CA ASN A 529 24.91 2.17 27.06
C ASN A 529 24.26 3.51 27.46
N LEU A 530 24.27 4.52 26.58
CA LEU A 530 23.59 5.78 26.84
C LEU A 530 22.07 5.57 26.93
N PHE A 531 21.47 4.85 25.97
CA PHE A 531 20.05 4.52 25.93
C PHE A 531 19.59 3.80 27.21
N LEU A 532 20.35 2.81 27.69
CA LEU A 532 20.06 2.13 28.96
C LEU A 532 20.16 3.09 30.17
N SER A 533 21.14 3.99 30.20
CA SER A 533 21.33 4.95 31.30
C SER A 533 20.29 6.08 31.40
N LEU A 534 19.30 6.10 30.50
CA LEU A 534 18.24 7.11 30.41
C LEU A 534 16.86 6.61 30.86
N GLU A 535 16.78 5.41 31.44
CA GLU A 535 15.55 4.78 31.93
C GLU A 535 14.77 5.62 32.96
N SER A 536 13.44 5.62 32.87
CA SER A 536 12.57 6.39 33.77
C SER A 536 11.22 5.73 34.04
N ASN A 537 11.10 5.07 35.19
CA ASN A 537 9.85 4.49 35.70
C ASN A 537 8.74 5.54 35.85
N ASP A 538 9.10 6.73 36.35
CA ASP A 538 8.18 7.87 36.51
C ASP A 538 7.59 8.33 35.16
N THR A 539 8.34 8.18 34.07
CA THR A 539 7.90 8.54 32.71
C THR A 539 6.85 7.56 32.20
N ALA A 540 7.11 6.26 32.29
CA ALA A 540 6.13 5.22 31.91
C ALA A 540 4.84 5.35 32.75
N ALA A 541 4.96 5.54 34.07
CA ALA A 541 3.84 5.74 34.97
C ALA A 541 3.01 6.99 34.62
N LEU A 542 3.65 8.11 34.30
CA LEU A 542 2.99 9.36 33.94
C LEU A 542 2.22 9.25 32.62
N HIS A 543 2.82 8.62 31.60
CA HIS A 543 2.17 8.45 30.31
C HIS A 543 1.00 7.47 30.39
N LEU A 544 1.18 6.31 31.04
CA LEU A 544 0.07 5.35 31.20
C LEU A 544 -1.11 5.99 31.92
N ARG A 545 -0.85 6.72 33.02
CA ARG A 545 -1.91 7.38 33.78
C ARG A 545 -2.67 8.44 33.00
N ALA A 546 -2.05 9.07 32.00
CA ALA A 546 -2.67 10.09 31.18
C ALA A 546 -3.53 9.50 30.05
N LEU A 547 -3.12 8.35 29.51
CA LEU A 547 -3.88 7.59 28.50
C LEU A 547 -5.16 6.99 29.11
N THR A 548 -5.01 6.30 30.24
CA THR A 548 -6.05 5.53 30.95
C THR A 548 -7.06 6.39 31.75
N LEU A 549 -7.22 7.68 31.45
CA LEU A 549 -8.11 8.57 32.22
C LEU A 549 -9.60 8.36 31.94
N HIS A 550 -9.94 7.93 30.72
CA HIS A 550 -11.31 7.78 30.21
C HIS A 550 -11.39 6.51 29.35
N PRO A 551 -12.54 5.82 29.27
CA PRO A 551 -12.70 4.70 28.35
C PRO A 551 -12.59 5.14 26.89
N HIS A 552 -11.77 4.48 26.07
CA HIS A 552 -11.37 4.99 24.75
C HIS A 552 -11.40 3.94 23.61
N VAL A 553 -12.60 3.41 23.36
CA VAL A 553 -12.89 2.49 22.24
C VAL A 553 -12.61 3.16 20.89
N ALA A 554 -12.16 2.36 19.90
CA ALA A 554 -11.94 2.80 18.52
C ALA A 554 -13.11 3.61 17.94
N GLY A 555 -12.79 4.57 17.07
CA GLY A 555 -13.78 5.49 16.46
C GLY A 555 -14.49 6.46 17.42
N THR A 556 -14.24 6.39 18.74
CA THR A 556 -14.86 7.32 19.70
C THR A 556 -14.04 8.61 19.88
N ARG A 557 -14.73 9.69 20.26
CA ARG A 557 -14.09 10.97 20.63
C ARG A 557 -13.06 10.83 21.76
N ALA A 558 -13.21 9.86 22.65
CA ALA A 558 -12.23 9.62 23.71
C ALA A 558 -10.91 9.13 23.11
N ASN A 559 -10.96 8.15 22.21
CA ASN A 559 -9.78 7.65 21.49
C ASN A 559 -9.12 8.71 20.60
N SER A 560 -9.90 9.59 19.94
CA SER A 560 -9.31 10.76 19.23
C SER A 560 -8.53 11.70 20.15
N LEU A 561 -8.92 11.83 21.42
CA LEU A 561 -8.16 12.59 22.42
C LEU A 561 -6.91 11.82 22.87
N THR A 562 -6.97 10.50 22.98
CA THR A 562 -5.81 9.62 23.20
C THR A 562 -4.81 9.71 22.03
N ALA A 563 -5.28 9.68 20.78
CA ALA A 563 -4.49 9.87 19.56
C ALA A 563 -3.78 11.23 19.55
N ALA A 564 -4.52 12.30 19.85
CA ALA A 564 -3.97 13.64 19.98
C ALA A 564 -2.90 13.71 21.09
N TYR A 565 -3.12 13.05 22.23
CA TYR A 565 -2.13 12.98 23.32
C TYR A 565 -0.84 12.25 22.89
N VAL A 566 -0.93 11.09 22.24
CA VAL A 566 0.24 10.35 21.74
C VAL A 566 1.00 11.17 20.70
N ARG A 567 0.29 11.77 19.74
CA ARG A 567 0.87 12.67 18.72
C ARG A 567 1.62 13.83 19.36
N ASP A 568 1.01 14.50 20.34
CA ASP A 568 1.60 15.71 20.96
C ASP A 568 2.77 15.34 21.89
N ALA A 569 2.70 14.19 22.58
CA ALA A 569 3.80 13.63 23.34
C ALA A 569 5.01 13.35 22.44
N LEU A 570 4.85 12.60 21.34
CA LEU A 570 5.94 12.29 20.40
C LEU A 570 6.46 13.55 19.68
N SER A 571 5.57 14.49 19.32
CA SER A 571 5.96 15.78 18.71
C SER A 571 6.83 16.63 19.63
N SER A 572 6.56 16.62 20.95
CA SER A 572 7.37 17.35 21.94
C SER A 572 8.84 16.87 21.99
N LEU A 573 9.09 15.65 21.54
CA LEU A 573 10.41 15.00 21.54
C LEU A 573 11.25 15.32 20.31
N SER A 574 10.78 16.23 19.43
CA SER A 574 11.41 16.59 18.15
C SER A 574 11.31 15.51 17.05
N PHE A 575 10.45 14.51 17.22
CA PHE A 575 10.05 13.60 16.15
C PHE A 575 8.80 14.16 15.46
N PRO A 576 8.80 14.40 14.14
CA PRO A 576 7.58 14.77 13.43
C PRO A 576 6.55 13.63 13.54
N ALA A 577 5.47 13.86 14.28
CA ALA A 577 4.35 12.94 14.44
C ALA A 577 3.12 13.47 13.72
N HIS A 578 2.39 12.60 13.02
CA HIS A 578 1.18 12.94 12.28
C HIS A 578 0.11 11.87 12.48
N ILE A 579 -1.15 12.25 12.25
CA ILE A 579 -2.27 11.31 12.22
C ILE A 579 -2.50 10.89 10.76
N THR A 580 -2.70 9.59 10.53
CA THR A 580 -3.18 9.01 9.26
C THR A 580 -4.57 8.43 9.51
N PRO A 581 -5.64 9.05 8.99
CA PRO A 581 -6.99 8.59 9.22
C PRO A 581 -7.46 7.59 8.16
N TYR A 582 -8.34 6.66 8.57
CA TYR A 582 -9.11 5.80 7.68
C TYR A 582 -10.59 5.87 8.06
N SER A 583 -11.48 5.74 7.07
CA SER A 583 -12.89 5.50 7.35
C SER A 583 -13.14 4.01 7.28
N VAL A 584 -13.53 3.39 8.40
CA VAL A 584 -13.68 1.93 8.50
C VAL A 584 -15.02 1.53 9.08
N LEU A 585 -15.50 0.31 8.77
CA LEU A 585 -16.69 -0.25 9.40
C LEU A 585 -16.36 -0.64 10.85
N LEU A 586 -17.02 0.02 11.82
CA LEU A 586 -17.04 -0.38 13.22
C LEU A 586 -18.49 -0.72 13.63
N SER A 587 -18.70 -1.24 14.84
CA SER A 587 -20.03 -1.61 15.33
C SER A 587 -20.19 -1.33 16.83
N TYR A 588 -21.37 -0.84 17.23
CA TYR A 588 -21.66 -0.45 18.62
C TYR A 588 -23.06 -0.90 19.07
N PRO A 589 -23.30 -1.11 20.38
CA PRO A 589 -24.57 -1.63 20.89
C PRO A 589 -25.63 -0.51 21.06
N VAL A 590 -26.78 -0.66 20.39
CA VAL A 590 -27.96 0.23 20.55
C VAL A 590 -28.88 -0.29 21.66
N HIS A 591 -29.16 -1.58 21.66
CA HIS A 591 -30.00 -2.23 22.67
C HIS A 591 -29.49 -3.64 22.98
N ARG A 592 -29.50 -4.00 24.26
CA ARG A 592 -29.13 -5.33 24.74
C ARG A 592 -29.95 -5.70 25.96
N SER A 593 -30.45 -6.92 26.02
CA SER A 593 -31.18 -7.45 27.18
C SER A 593 -31.03 -8.96 27.27
N LEU A 594 -30.82 -9.48 28.47
CA LEU A 594 -30.86 -10.91 28.77
C LEU A 594 -31.75 -11.15 29.98
N SER A 595 -32.61 -12.17 29.89
CA SER A 595 -33.39 -12.66 31.03
C SER A 595 -33.50 -14.17 31.05
N LEU A 596 -33.47 -14.74 32.26
CA LEU A 596 -33.59 -16.16 32.54
C LEU A 596 -34.98 -16.47 33.07
N SER A 597 -35.68 -17.38 32.40
CA SER A 597 -36.94 -17.96 32.85
C SER A 597 -36.80 -19.48 33.03
N VAL A 598 -37.64 -20.07 33.87
CA VAL A 598 -37.65 -21.52 34.14
C VAL A 598 -39.10 -21.97 34.24
N PRO A 599 -39.58 -22.91 33.40
CA PRO A 599 -40.94 -23.43 33.48
C PRO A 599 -41.30 -23.90 34.90
N GLY A 600 -42.42 -23.37 35.43
CA GLY A 600 -42.88 -23.62 36.79
C GLY A 600 -42.40 -22.62 37.85
N ARG A 601 -41.52 -21.66 37.52
CA ARG A 601 -41.30 -20.44 38.31
C ARG A 601 -42.12 -19.29 37.72
N THR A 602 -42.70 -18.44 38.58
CA THR A 602 -43.53 -17.30 38.14
C THR A 602 -42.71 -16.11 37.65
N ASP A 603 -41.50 -15.95 38.17
CA ASP A 603 -40.72 -14.73 38.05
C ASP A 603 -39.52 -15.00 37.12
N ALA A 604 -39.43 -14.27 36.01
CA ALA A 604 -38.24 -14.26 35.17
C ALA A 604 -37.18 -13.30 35.74
N LYS A 605 -35.93 -13.76 35.83
CA LYS A 605 -34.82 -12.93 36.29
C LYS A 605 -34.22 -12.17 35.10
N SER A 606 -34.42 -10.85 35.04
CA SER A 606 -33.63 -9.99 34.16
C SER A 606 -32.22 -9.83 34.73
N PHE A 607 -31.23 -9.79 33.86
CA PHE A 607 -29.85 -9.41 34.20
C PHE A 607 -29.63 -7.93 33.89
N ALA A 608 -28.72 -7.28 34.62
CA ALA A 608 -28.39 -5.87 34.42
C ALA A 608 -27.33 -5.65 33.33
N LEU A 609 -26.50 -6.66 33.06
CA LEU A 609 -25.41 -6.64 32.09
C LEU A 609 -24.38 -5.50 32.32
N SER A 610 -24.24 -5.05 33.56
CA SER A 610 -23.39 -3.93 33.99
C SER A 610 -22.24 -4.40 34.88
N GLN A 611 -21.03 -3.90 34.63
CA GLN A 611 -19.88 -4.06 35.53
C GLN A 611 -20.02 -3.07 36.71
N GLU A 612 -19.57 -3.43 37.92
CA GLU A 612 -19.78 -2.63 39.14
C GLU A 612 -18.53 -1.88 39.61
N THR A 613 -18.63 -0.57 39.82
CA THR A 613 -17.59 0.26 40.47
C THR A 613 -17.42 -0.10 41.94
N TYR A 614 -16.18 -0.03 42.48
CA TYR A 614 -15.88 -0.42 43.86
C TYR A 614 -15.86 0.75 44.87
N PRO A 615 -15.89 0.50 46.19
CA PRO A 615 -15.89 1.57 47.18
C PRO A 615 -14.60 2.42 47.16
N ASN A 616 -14.76 3.73 46.93
CA ASN A 616 -13.67 4.70 46.72
C ASN A 616 -12.84 4.47 45.45
N ASP A 617 -13.44 3.85 44.43
CA ASP A 617 -12.96 3.82 43.06
C ASP A 617 -12.70 5.26 42.54
N PRO A 618 -11.44 5.60 42.13
CA PRO A 618 -11.10 6.92 41.64
C PRO A 618 -11.60 7.18 40.21
N TYR A 619 -11.89 6.12 39.44
CA TYR A 619 -12.39 6.18 38.07
C TYR A 619 -13.92 6.05 38.00
N ALA A 620 -14.63 5.84 39.10
CA ALA A 620 -16.09 5.65 39.15
C ALA A 620 -16.94 6.69 38.38
N SER A 621 -16.43 7.90 38.15
CA SER A 621 -17.10 8.91 37.29
C SER A 621 -16.87 8.65 35.80
N ALA A 622 -15.63 8.33 35.40
CA ALA A 622 -15.28 7.97 34.02
C ALA A 622 -15.78 6.56 33.64
N ALA A 623 -15.93 5.66 34.61
CA ALA A 623 -16.54 4.35 34.42
C ALA A 623 -18.01 4.43 33.95
N ALA A 624 -18.70 5.54 34.24
CA ALA A 624 -20.05 5.82 33.72
C ALA A 624 -20.06 6.30 32.27
N GLU A 625 -18.90 6.55 31.67
CA GLU A 625 -18.72 6.91 30.25
C GLU A 625 -18.44 5.67 29.37
N ALA A 626 -18.17 4.51 29.98
CA ALA A 626 -17.85 3.26 29.28
C ALA A 626 -19.01 2.73 28.43
N ILE A 627 -18.70 2.17 27.26
CA ILE A 627 -19.72 1.61 26.36
C ILE A 627 -20.38 0.37 27.03
N PRO A 628 -21.72 0.24 26.99
CA PRO A 628 -22.41 -0.91 27.57
C PRO A 628 -21.93 -2.24 26.96
N THR A 629 -21.46 -3.19 27.78
CA THR A 629 -20.72 -4.39 27.31
C THR A 629 -21.39 -5.18 26.19
N PHE A 630 -20.62 -5.53 25.16
CA PHE A 630 -21.13 -6.08 23.90
C PHE A 630 -20.08 -6.91 23.19
N TYR A 631 -20.47 -7.54 22.08
CA TYR A 631 -19.54 -8.07 21.10
C TYR A 631 -19.64 -7.24 19.83
N ALA A 632 -18.51 -6.77 19.29
CA ALA A 632 -18.51 -6.12 17.99
C ALA A 632 -18.88 -7.14 16.90
N TYR A 633 -19.62 -6.66 15.89
CA TYR A 633 -20.20 -7.41 14.78
C TYR A 633 -21.17 -8.54 15.15
N SER A 634 -21.59 -8.62 16.42
CA SER A 634 -22.68 -9.51 16.88
C SER A 634 -23.97 -9.26 16.07
N ALA A 635 -24.56 -10.31 15.50
CA ALA A 635 -25.72 -10.11 14.63
C ALA A 635 -26.95 -9.60 15.43
N SER A 636 -27.65 -8.61 14.88
CA SER A 636 -28.87 -8.08 15.50
C SER A 636 -30.02 -9.10 15.48
N GLY A 637 -30.67 -9.33 16.63
CA GLY A 637 -31.79 -10.26 16.73
C GLY A 637 -32.34 -10.47 18.15
N SER A 638 -33.52 -11.09 18.21
CA SER A 638 -34.21 -11.49 19.44
C SER A 638 -34.46 -12.99 19.45
N VAL A 639 -34.04 -13.66 20.52
CA VAL A 639 -34.05 -15.12 20.66
C VAL A 639 -34.59 -15.50 22.04
N SER A 640 -35.59 -16.39 22.10
CA SER A 640 -35.99 -17.03 23.36
C SER A 640 -35.99 -18.54 23.21
N ALA A 641 -35.00 -19.19 23.82
CA ALA A 641 -34.74 -20.62 23.68
C ALA A 641 -34.11 -21.22 24.94
N GLU A 642 -34.13 -22.55 25.04
CA GLU A 642 -33.42 -23.27 26.10
C GLU A 642 -31.91 -23.10 25.99
N ALA A 643 -31.22 -23.04 27.13
CA ALA A 643 -29.76 -22.99 27.18
C ALA A 643 -29.12 -24.40 27.21
N VAL A 644 -27.93 -24.51 26.62
CA VAL A 644 -27.00 -25.65 26.70
C VAL A 644 -25.60 -25.15 27.06
N TYR A 645 -24.82 -25.92 27.82
CA TYR A 645 -23.46 -25.53 28.23
C TYR A 645 -22.40 -26.27 27.40
N ALA A 646 -21.58 -25.52 26.66
CA ALA A 646 -20.63 -26.00 25.68
C ALA A 646 -19.16 -25.81 26.11
N ASN A 647 -18.87 -25.78 27.41
CA ASN A 647 -17.51 -25.64 27.96
C ASN A 647 -16.78 -24.43 27.34
N TYR A 648 -15.64 -24.63 26.67
CA TYR A 648 -14.85 -23.56 26.05
C TYR A 648 -15.28 -23.26 24.59
N GLY A 649 -16.41 -23.80 24.11
CA GLY A 649 -16.95 -23.51 22.79
C GLY A 649 -16.13 -24.08 21.61
N ARG A 650 -15.25 -25.05 21.86
CA ARG A 650 -14.40 -25.66 20.82
C ARG A 650 -15.17 -26.72 20.03
N GLU A 651 -14.68 -27.09 18.85
CA GLU A 651 -15.31 -28.12 18.01
C GLU A 651 -15.48 -29.45 18.76
N GLU A 652 -14.50 -29.87 19.57
CA GLU A 652 -14.57 -31.08 20.38
C GLU A 652 -15.55 -30.97 21.55
N ASP A 653 -15.84 -29.76 22.05
CA ASP A 653 -16.85 -29.55 23.10
C ASP A 653 -18.26 -29.72 22.52
N PHE A 654 -18.53 -29.16 21.34
CA PHE A 654 -19.80 -29.39 20.62
C PHE A 654 -19.95 -30.84 20.16
N ALA A 655 -18.87 -31.49 19.69
CA ALA A 655 -18.87 -32.92 19.37
C ALA A 655 -19.13 -33.78 20.63
N TYR A 656 -18.62 -33.38 21.80
CA TYR A 656 -18.94 -34.04 23.07
C TYR A 656 -20.43 -33.95 23.39
N LEU A 657 -21.05 -32.76 23.28
CA LEU A 657 -22.49 -32.59 23.49
C LEU A 657 -23.32 -33.51 22.58
N ALA A 658 -23.00 -33.55 21.28
CA ALA A 658 -23.64 -34.44 20.32
C ALA A 658 -23.47 -35.92 20.71
N SER A 659 -22.27 -36.34 21.15
CA SER A 659 -22.00 -37.72 21.63
C SER A 659 -22.83 -38.12 22.86
N ARG A 660 -23.33 -37.14 23.62
CA ARG A 660 -24.20 -37.32 24.80
C ARG A 660 -25.69 -37.21 24.49
N GLY A 661 -26.07 -36.91 23.24
CA GLY A 661 -27.45 -36.66 22.84
C GLY A 661 -27.99 -35.33 23.37
N VAL A 662 -27.12 -34.35 23.63
CA VAL A 662 -27.50 -32.97 23.95
C VAL A 662 -27.63 -32.21 22.63
N ASP A 663 -28.87 -31.89 22.26
CA ASP A 663 -29.19 -31.14 21.05
C ASP A 663 -28.94 -29.64 21.25
N VAL A 664 -28.16 -29.05 20.35
CA VAL A 664 -27.76 -27.63 20.32
C VAL A 664 -28.59 -26.84 19.28
N ALA A 665 -29.30 -27.53 18.37
CA ALA A 665 -30.06 -26.89 17.31
C ALA A 665 -31.19 -26.01 17.88
N GLY A 666 -31.20 -24.73 17.50
CA GLY A 666 -32.18 -23.75 17.98
C GLY A 666 -32.09 -23.48 19.50
N LYS A 667 -30.93 -23.72 20.13
CA LYS A 667 -30.65 -23.40 21.53
C LYS A 667 -29.81 -22.13 21.69
N VAL A 668 -29.70 -21.63 22.91
CA VAL A 668 -28.66 -20.65 23.28
C VAL A 668 -27.45 -21.40 23.83
N ALA A 669 -26.29 -21.23 23.19
CA ALA A 669 -25.04 -21.82 23.67
C ALA A 669 -24.45 -20.95 24.79
N LEU A 670 -24.23 -21.54 25.97
CA LEU A 670 -23.45 -20.95 27.06
C LEU A 670 -22.01 -21.51 27.00
N ALA A 671 -21.01 -20.65 26.87
CA ALA A 671 -19.60 -21.03 26.85
C ALA A 671 -18.76 -20.15 27.80
N ARG A 672 -17.56 -20.61 28.14
CA ARG A 672 -16.58 -19.84 28.92
C ARG A 672 -15.33 -19.50 28.11
N TYR A 673 -14.77 -18.33 28.37
CA TYR A 673 -13.45 -17.92 27.86
C TYR A 673 -12.31 -18.79 28.40
N GLY A 674 -11.19 -18.82 27.66
CA GLY A 674 -9.89 -19.23 28.19
C GLY A 674 -9.15 -20.39 27.48
N MET A 675 -9.58 -20.78 26.27
CA MET A 675 -8.88 -21.80 25.44
C MET A 675 -8.88 -21.46 23.94
N ILE A 676 -9.91 -20.76 23.46
CA ILE A 676 -10.03 -20.18 22.12
C ILE A 676 -10.69 -18.80 22.23
N HIS A 677 -10.56 -17.97 21.20
CA HIS A 677 -11.07 -16.60 21.14
C HIS A 677 -12.60 -16.55 20.88
N CYS A 678 -13.25 -15.41 21.13
CA CYS A 678 -14.72 -15.32 21.15
C CYS A 678 -15.39 -15.48 19.78
N GLU A 679 -14.75 -15.02 18.71
CA GLU A 679 -15.17 -15.16 17.33
C GLU A 679 -15.32 -16.63 16.93
N ASP A 680 -14.37 -17.49 17.30
CA ASP A 680 -14.46 -18.93 17.05
C ASP A 680 -15.44 -19.63 18.02
N ILE A 681 -15.60 -19.17 19.28
CA ILE A 681 -16.66 -19.67 20.18
C ILE A 681 -18.05 -19.46 19.55
N VAL A 682 -18.32 -18.25 19.03
CA VAL A 682 -19.62 -17.92 18.44
C VAL A 682 -19.81 -18.58 17.07
N ARG A 683 -18.76 -18.65 16.23
CA ARG A 683 -18.80 -19.41 14.97
C ARG A 683 -19.06 -20.90 15.20
N ASN A 684 -18.38 -21.53 16.16
CA ASN A 684 -18.61 -22.95 16.49
C ASN A 684 -20.04 -23.18 17.01
N ALA A 685 -20.58 -22.24 17.79
CA ALA A 685 -21.99 -22.27 18.18
C ALA A 685 -22.95 -22.16 16.97
N ARG A 686 -22.69 -21.25 16.02
CA ARG A 686 -23.44 -21.14 14.74
C ARG A 686 -23.37 -22.44 13.95
N VAL A 687 -22.19 -23.03 13.78
CA VAL A 687 -21.96 -24.29 13.05
C VAL A 687 -22.66 -25.48 13.75
N ALA A 688 -22.71 -25.49 15.08
CA ALA A 688 -23.48 -26.47 15.86
C ALA A 688 -25.01 -26.22 15.85
N GLY A 689 -25.48 -25.19 15.14
CA GLY A 689 -26.91 -24.87 14.99
C GLY A 689 -27.53 -24.07 16.13
N ALA A 690 -26.72 -23.51 17.04
CA ALA A 690 -27.23 -22.59 18.06
C ALA A 690 -27.79 -21.33 17.40
N THR A 691 -28.88 -20.78 17.96
CA THR A 691 -29.53 -19.57 17.44
C THR A 691 -29.03 -18.29 18.12
N ALA A 692 -28.29 -18.41 19.23
CA ALA A 692 -27.58 -17.31 19.89
C ALA A 692 -26.47 -17.88 20.79
N ALA A 693 -25.51 -17.02 21.16
CA ALA A 693 -24.43 -17.36 22.10
C ALA A 693 -24.43 -16.44 23.34
N VAL A 694 -23.98 -16.99 24.47
CA VAL A 694 -23.71 -16.26 25.71
C VAL A 694 -22.35 -16.76 26.23
N VAL A 695 -21.42 -15.85 26.43
CA VAL A 695 -20.04 -16.18 26.82
C VAL A 695 -19.68 -15.46 28.12
N TYR A 696 -18.91 -16.12 29.00
CA TYR A 696 -18.53 -15.56 30.31
C TYR A 696 -17.08 -15.87 30.70
N THR A 697 -16.49 -15.00 31.50
CA THR A 697 -15.19 -15.23 32.14
C THR A 697 -15.36 -16.15 33.36
N ASP A 698 -14.89 -17.40 33.29
CA ASP A 698 -15.06 -18.35 34.39
C ASP A 698 -14.12 -18.02 35.57
N PRO A 699 -14.63 -17.91 36.82
CA PRO A 699 -13.78 -17.69 37.98
C PRO A 699 -12.77 -18.80 38.29
N LEU A 700 -12.84 -19.95 37.61
CA LEU A 700 -11.79 -20.96 37.57
C LEU A 700 -10.46 -20.40 37.01
N GLN A 701 -10.53 -19.47 36.06
CA GLN A 701 -9.38 -18.95 35.32
C GLN A 701 -9.09 -17.50 35.72
N TYR A 702 -10.09 -16.61 35.63
CA TYR A 702 -9.92 -15.17 35.88
C TYR A 702 -10.16 -14.77 37.36
N GLY A 703 -10.63 -15.71 38.20
CA GLY A 703 -11.05 -15.44 39.58
C GLY A 703 -10.07 -15.85 40.68
N GLY A 704 -8.95 -16.49 40.36
CA GLY A 704 -7.96 -16.92 41.37
C GLY A 704 -8.41 -18.06 42.30
N ALA A 705 -7.56 -18.38 43.28
CA ALA A 705 -7.83 -19.49 44.19
C ALA A 705 -8.95 -19.14 45.21
N PRO A 706 -9.72 -20.14 45.72
CA PRO A 706 -10.79 -19.90 46.69
C PRO A 706 -10.33 -19.16 47.95
N GLY A 707 -10.65 -17.86 48.02
CA GLY A 707 -10.33 -16.98 49.16
C GLY A 707 -9.38 -15.82 48.86
N GLU A 708 -8.77 -15.75 47.67
CA GLU A 708 -7.78 -14.71 47.32
C GLU A 708 -8.39 -13.31 47.04
N GLY A 709 -9.72 -13.20 47.03
CA GLY A 709 -10.45 -11.95 46.80
C GLY A 709 -10.37 -11.45 45.36
N TRP A 710 -10.88 -10.23 45.14
CA TRP A 710 -10.98 -9.59 43.82
C TRP A 710 -10.38 -8.19 43.87
N PHE A 711 -10.15 -7.61 42.69
CA PHE A 711 -9.91 -6.19 42.51
C PHE A 711 -10.99 -5.35 43.25
N PRO A 712 -10.65 -4.25 43.95
CA PRO A 712 -9.36 -3.54 44.02
C PRO A 712 -8.35 -4.06 45.06
N ASN A 713 -8.64 -5.20 45.70
CA ASN A 713 -7.87 -5.74 46.84
C ASN A 713 -6.95 -6.92 46.45
N SER A 714 -7.12 -7.45 45.24
CA SER A 714 -6.37 -8.57 44.66
C SER A 714 -6.29 -8.40 43.14
N ARG A 715 -5.44 -9.17 42.45
CA ARG A 715 -5.29 -9.07 40.98
C ARG A 715 -6.47 -9.63 40.19
N TRP A 716 -7.34 -10.42 40.82
CA TRP A 716 -8.36 -11.24 40.17
C TRP A 716 -9.67 -10.50 39.87
N LEU A 717 -10.38 -10.97 38.83
CA LEU A 717 -11.58 -10.34 38.30
C LEU A 717 -12.75 -10.34 39.32
N PRO A 718 -13.41 -9.19 39.57
CA PRO A 718 -14.66 -9.14 40.29
C PRO A 718 -15.75 -10.00 39.62
N PRO A 719 -16.65 -10.67 40.36
CA PRO A 719 -17.67 -11.55 39.77
C PRO A 719 -18.65 -10.85 38.80
N THR A 720 -18.72 -9.52 38.82
CA THR A 720 -19.51 -8.66 37.94
C THR A 720 -18.73 -8.16 36.71
N GLY A 721 -17.43 -8.49 36.60
CA GLY A 721 -16.61 -8.20 35.43
C GLY A 721 -17.03 -8.98 34.20
N VAL A 722 -16.80 -8.36 33.04
CA VAL A 722 -17.20 -8.86 31.72
C VAL A 722 -16.10 -8.50 30.72
N GLN A 723 -15.45 -9.53 30.16
CA GLN A 723 -14.57 -9.41 28.99
C GLN A 723 -15.43 -9.17 27.74
N ILE A 724 -15.00 -8.25 26.88
CA ILE A 724 -15.62 -7.97 25.59
C ILE A 724 -14.61 -8.16 24.44
N GLY A 725 -15.03 -8.01 23.18
CA GLY A 725 -14.17 -8.32 22.03
C GLY A 725 -14.87 -8.18 20.68
N SER A 726 -14.11 -8.38 19.60
CA SER A 726 -14.63 -8.60 18.26
C SER A 726 -15.17 -10.02 18.07
N LEU A 727 -16.06 -10.18 17.09
CA LEU A 727 -16.48 -11.48 16.56
C LEU A 727 -16.16 -11.65 15.06
N PHE A 728 -15.44 -10.69 14.46
CA PHE A 728 -14.94 -10.77 13.10
C PHE A 728 -13.67 -11.62 13.06
N ARG A 729 -13.56 -12.48 12.04
CA ARG A 729 -12.45 -13.44 11.89
C ARG A 729 -11.47 -13.11 10.76
N GLY A 730 -11.73 -12.06 10.01
CA GLY A 730 -10.79 -11.51 9.04
C GLY A 730 -9.81 -10.52 9.70
N VAL A 731 -9.08 -9.79 8.86
CA VAL A 731 -8.18 -8.70 9.28
C VAL A 731 -8.35 -7.51 8.34
N GLY A 732 -8.18 -6.29 8.86
CA GLY A 732 -8.55 -5.06 8.17
C GLY A 732 -10.04 -4.76 8.23
N ASP A 733 -10.48 -3.70 7.53
CA ASP A 733 -11.89 -3.33 7.42
C ASP A 733 -12.66 -4.40 6.61
N PRO A 734 -13.73 -5.00 7.16
CA PRO A 734 -14.59 -5.94 6.44
C PRO A 734 -15.15 -5.43 5.10
N THR A 735 -15.20 -4.11 4.87
CA THR A 735 -15.69 -3.48 3.64
C THR A 735 -14.62 -3.22 2.57
N THR A 736 -13.32 -3.38 2.89
CA THR A 736 -12.20 -3.21 1.95
C THR A 736 -11.21 -4.39 1.95
N PRO A 737 -11.67 -5.65 1.80
CA PRO A 737 -10.79 -6.80 1.88
C PRO A 737 -9.72 -6.80 0.77
N MET A 738 -8.45 -6.85 1.15
CA MET A 738 -7.25 -6.74 0.28
C MET A 738 -6.84 -5.30 -0.12
N TRP A 739 -7.48 -4.25 0.39
CA TRP A 739 -7.03 -2.87 0.19
C TRP A 739 -7.35 -1.87 1.28
N ALA A 740 -6.49 -0.86 1.40
CA ALA A 740 -6.68 0.19 2.38
C ALA A 740 -8.00 0.96 2.21
N SER A 741 -8.73 1.05 3.32
CA SER A 741 -9.71 2.05 3.70
C SER A 741 -9.15 3.49 3.81
N SER A 742 -8.08 3.77 3.05
CA SER A 742 -7.86 5.08 2.43
C SER A 742 -9.23 5.67 2.05
N GLU A 743 -9.52 6.90 2.46
CA GLU A 743 -10.87 7.43 2.24
C GLU A 743 -11.15 7.33 0.71
N GLY A 744 -12.33 6.83 0.30
CA GLY A 744 -12.81 6.93 -1.08
C GLY A 744 -12.38 5.81 -2.04
N CYS A 745 -11.75 4.77 -1.52
CA CYS A 745 -11.64 3.47 -2.18
C CYS A 745 -13.01 2.86 -2.58
N GLU A 746 -12.97 1.87 -3.48
CA GLU A 746 -14.09 0.95 -3.69
C GLU A 746 -14.39 0.17 -2.39
N ARG A 747 -15.66 -0.19 -2.16
CA ARG A 747 -16.10 -0.94 -0.98
C ARG A 747 -17.18 -1.94 -1.35
N VAL A 748 -17.18 -3.11 -0.72
CA VAL A 748 -18.38 -3.95 -0.65
C VAL A 748 -19.40 -3.28 0.28
N SER A 749 -20.70 -3.55 0.11
CA SER A 749 -21.72 -2.98 0.99
C SER A 749 -21.57 -3.51 2.43
N VAL A 750 -22.06 -2.75 3.42
CA VAL A 750 -22.07 -3.21 4.82
C VAL A 750 -22.90 -4.50 4.95
N GLU A 751 -24.00 -4.61 4.22
CA GLU A 751 -24.82 -5.83 4.15
C GLU A 751 -24.08 -7.01 3.52
N GLU A 752 -23.20 -6.78 2.53
CA GLU A 752 -22.37 -7.81 1.91
C GLU A 752 -21.23 -8.25 2.84
N ALA A 753 -20.53 -7.31 3.47
CA ALA A 753 -19.49 -7.58 4.47
C ALA A 753 -20.04 -8.36 5.68
N MET A 754 -21.18 -7.93 6.22
CA MET A 754 -21.85 -8.58 7.36
C MET A 754 -22.49 -9.94 7.00
N ALA A 755 -22.57 -10.30 5.70
CA ALA A 755 -23.05 -11.59 5.22
C ALA A 755 -21.92 -12.61 4.94
N THR A 756 -20.65 -12.25 5.16
CA THR A 756 -19.50 -13.16 5.00
C THR A 756 -19.45 -14.25 6.07
N ASP A 757 -18.74 -15.35 5.80
CA ASP A 757 -18.61 -16.47 6.75
C ASP A 757 -17.62 -16.17 7.91
N ASP A 758 -16.85 -15.08 7.79
CA ASP A 758 -15.97 -14.55 8.84
C ASP A 758 -16.70 -13.66 9.86
N MET A 759 -18.00 -13.43 9.65
CA MET A 759 -18.90 -12.78 10.60
C MET A 759 -19.64 -13.82 11.47
N PRO A 760 -20.07 -13.46 12.69
CA PRO A 760 -20.66 -14.44 13.62
C PRO A 760 -22.00 -14.99 13.16
N GLY A 761 -22.80 -14.22 12.41
CA GLY A 761 -24.08 -14.62 11.83
C GLY A 761 -25.22 -14.94 12.82
N ILE A 762 -24.95 -14.94 14.13
CA ILE A 762 -25.94 -15.13 15.21
C ILE A 762 -25.76 -14.06 16.31
N PRO A 763 -26.83 -13.69 17.05
CA PRO A 763 -26.71 -12.79 18.19
C PRO A 763 -25.89 -13.39 19.32
N ALA A 764 -24.96 -12.61 19.86
CA ALA A 764 -24.13 -12.96 21.00
C ALA A 764 -24.12 -11.87 22.08
N LEU A 765 -23.95 -12.27 23.35
CA LEU A 765 -23.72 -11.36 24.48
C LEU A 765 -22.61 -11.88 25.42
N PRO A 766 -21.67 -11.01 25.84
CA PRO A 766 -20.78 -11.30 26.95
C PRO A 766 -21.50 -11.01 28.28
N VAL A 767 -21.34 -11.89 29.27
CA VAL A 767 -22.01 -11.78 30.58
C VAL A 767 -21.04 -12.03 31.74
N SER A 768 -21.40 -11.54 32.93
CA SER A 768 -20.54 -11.68 34.09
C SER A 768 -20.54 -13.10 34.64
N ALA A 769 -19.48 -13.46 35.38
CA ALA A 769 -19.45 -14.72 36.13
C ALA A 769 -20.64 -14.86 37.10
N SER A 770 -21.13 -13.74 37.66
CA SER A 770 -22.28 -13.71 38.56
C SER A 770 -23.60 -14.03 37.86
N ASP A 771 -23.79 -13.54 36.63
CA ASP A 771 -24.95 -13.84 35.79
C ASP A 771 -24.88 -15.30 35.29
N ALA A 772 -23.73 -15.73 34.78
CA ALA A 772 -23.50 -17.11 34.34
C ALA A 772 -23.73 -18.13 35.47
N ALA A 773 -23.36 -17.81 36.71
CA ALA A 773 -23.64 -18.66 37.86
C ALA A 773 -25.15 -18.82 38.14
N GLU A 774 -25.99 -17.83 37.82
CA GLU A 774 -27.45 -17.94 37.93
C GLU A 774 -28.03 -18.83 36.81
N ILE A 775 -27.48 -18.74 35.60
CA ILE A 775 -27.83 -19.61 34.47
C ILE A 775 -27.45 -21.07 34.79
N HIS A 776 -26.23 -21.31 35.28
CA HIS A 776 -25.77 -22.63 35.75
C HIS A 776 -26.62 -23.22 36.89
N ARG A 777 -27.15 -22.40 37.80
CA ARG A 777 -28.12 -22.84 38.83
C ARG A 777 -29.50 -23.21 38.28
N ALA A 778 -29.82 -22.83 37.04
CA ALA A 778 -31.08 -23.13 36.36
C ALA A 778 -30.96 -24.18 35.25
N LEU A 779 -29.75 -24.42 34.73
CA LEU A 779 -29.45 -25.50 33.78
C LEU A 779 -29.77 -26.87 34.40
N GLY A 780 -30.31 -27.75 33.54
CA GLY A 780 -30.68 -29.12 33.84
C GLY A 780 -29.91 -30.10 32.97
N GLY A 781 -30.50 -31.27 32.70
CA GLY A 781 -29.79 -32.36 32.03
C GLY A 781 -28.70 -33.00 32.91
N ALA A 782 -27.78 -33.72 32.26
CA ALA A 782 -26.68 -34.40 32.93
C ALA A 782 -25.67 -33.40 33.53
N ALA A 783 -25.00 -33.80 34.61
CA ALA A 783 -23.84 -33.06 35.10
C ALA A 783 -22.73 -33.07 34.03
N ALA A 784 -22.06 -31.93 33.86
CA ALA A 784 -20.93 -31.83 32.94
C ALA A 784 -19.72 -32.64 33.46
N PRO A 785 -18.77 -33.03 32.59
CA PRO A 785 -17.48 -33.61 32.98
C PRO A 785 -16.77 -32.87 34.12
N ALA A 786 -15.83 -33.53 34.81
CA ALA A 786 -15.16 -32.95 35.98
C ALA A 786 -14.28 -31.74 35.60
N ASP A 787 -13.60 -31.85 34.45
CA ASP A 787 -12.86 -30.82 33.73
C ASP A 787 -13.73 -29.68 33.18
N TRP A 788 -15.03 -29.95 32.95
CA TRP A 788 -16.00 -28.94 32.51
C TRP A 788 -16.62 -28.14 33.65
N GLN A 789 -16.38 -28.50 34.93
CA GLN A 789 -16.89 -27.74 36.07
C GLN A 789 -16.12 -26.41 36.25
N GLY A 790 -16.74 -25.45 36.93
CA GLY A 790 -16.03 -24.30 37.51
C GLY A 790 -15.30 -24.68 38.80
N ARG A 791 -14.52 -23.75 39.36
CA ARG A 791 -13.77 -23.96 40.62
C ARG A 791 -14.66 -24.28 41.83
N GLU A 792 -14.04 -24.73 42.92
CA GLU A 792 -14.71 -24.93 44.21
C GLU A 792 -15.54 -23.70 44.63
N GLY A 793 -16.76 -23.95 45.14
CA GLY A 793 -17.75 -22.92 45.47
C GLY A 793 -18.69 -22.52 44.31
N SER A 794 -18.39 -22.91 43.08
CA SER A 794 -19.30 -22.75 41.93
C SER A 794 -20.56 -23.65 42.07
N PRO A 795 -21.69 -23.30 41.42
CA PRO A 795 -22.78 -24.24 41.25
C PRO A 795 -22.33 -25.44 40.41
N VAL A 796 -23.01 -26.59 40.53
CA VAL A 796 -22.71 -27.78 39.70
C VAL A 796 -23.15 -27.51 38.25
N TYR A 797 -22.20 -27.46 37.33
CA TYR A 797 -22.45 -27.20 35.92
C TYR A 797 -23.06 -28.43 35.24
N ARG A 798 -24.00 -28.19 34.33
CA ARG A 798 -24.81 -29.21 33.65
C ARG A 798 -24.99 -28.86 32.18
N LEU A 799 -25.15 -29.88 31.35
CA LEU A 799 -25.08 -29.73 29.88
C LEU A 799 -26.34 -29.11 29.26
N GLY A 800 -27.49 -29.14 29.93
CA GLY A 800 -28.79 -28.85 29.30
C GLY A 800 -29.30 -30.00 28.40
N PRO A 801 -30.20 -29.74 27.43
CA PRO A 801 -30.91 -28.46 27.25
C PRO A 801 -31.95 -28.23 28.35
N GLY A 802 -32.20 -26.96 28.67
CA GLY A 802 -33.25 -26.55 29.62
C GLY A 802 -33.01 -27.03 31.07
N PRO A 803 -33.94 -26.79 32.01
CA PRO A 803 -35.16 -26.00 31.87
C PRO A 803 -34.91 -24.48 31.91
N ALA A 804 -33.65 -24.03 32.02
CA ALA A 804 -33.27 -22.65 31.78
C ALA A 804 -33.62 -22.24 30.34
N ILE A 805 -34.52 -21.26 30.21
CA ILE A 805 -34.85 -20.58 28.95
C ILE A 805 -34.28 -19.17 29.04
N LEU A 806 -33.35 -18.85 28.15
CA LEU A 806 -32.79 -17.52 28.01
C LEU A 806 -33.59 -16.76 26.94
N ASN A 807 -34.02 -15.55 27.29
CA ASN A 807 -34.54 -14.56 26.35
C ASN A 807 -33.47 -13.48 26.18
N LEU A 808 -32.79 -13.52 25.04
CA LEU A 808 -31.72 -12.64 24.61
C LEU A 808 -32.26 -11.69 23.54
N THR A 809 -31.84 -10.43 23.57
CA THR A 809 -31.97 -9.52 22.44
C THR A 809 -30.71 -8.69 22.34
N TYR A 810 -30.16 -8.60 21.13
CA TYR A 810 -29.09 -7.69 20.76
C TYR A 810 -29.55 -6.85 19.56
N THR A 811 -29.16 -5.59 19.53
CA THR A 811 -29.33 -4.68 18.39
C THR A 811 -28.08 -3.82 18.32
N GLY A 812 -27.26 -4.11 17.33
CA GLY A 812 -26.08 -3.32 16.99
C GLY A 812 -26.42 -2.13 16.10
N ASN A 813 -25.41 -1.30 15.88
CA ASN A 813 -25.37 -0.27 14.85
C ASN A 813 -23.99 -0.36 14.20
N ASP A 814 -23.96 -1.09 13.10
CA ASP A 814 -22.80 -1.21 12.22
C ASP A 814 -22.69 0.10 11.43
N THR A 815 -21.53 0.76 11.48
CA THR A 815 -21.37 2.15 11.04
C THR A 815 -19.96 2.42 10.54
N MET A 816 -19.86 3.17 9.45
CA MET A 816 -18.59 3.79 9.08
C MET A 816 -18.20 4.79 10.17
N ALA A 817 -16.94 4.74 10.60
CA ALA A 817 -16.34 5.63 11.59
C ALA A 817 -14.90 5.96 11.18
N THR A 818 -14.35 7.06 11.69
CA THR A 818 -12.94 7.41 11.42
C THR A 818 -12.04 6.87 12.53
N ILE A 819 -11.00 6.14 12.15
CA ILE A 819 -9.90 5.71 13.02
C ILE A 819 -8.65 6.54 12.72
N GLU A 820 -7.78 6.73 13.70
CA GLU A 820 -6.65 7.66 13.69
C GLU A 820 -5.34 6.97 14.12
N ASN A 821 -4.57 6.45 13.17
CA ASN A 821 -3.20 5.99 13.42
C ASN A 821 -2.29 7.19 13.70
N VAL A 822 -1.37 7.09 14.66
CA VAL A 822 -0.34 8.11 14.93
C VAL A 822 1.03 7.58 14.52
N LEU A 823 1.69 8.27 13.59
CA LEU A 823 2.98 7.87 13.03
C LEU A 823 4.05 8.94 13.28
N ALA A 824 5.14 8.57 13.97
CA ALA A 824 6.28 9.46 14.25
C ALA A 824 7.58 8.92 13.63
N VAL A 825 8.35 9.78 12.95
CA VAL A 825 9.49 9.36 12.11
C VAL A 825 10.82 9.93 12.61
N ILE A 826 11.83 9.05 12.70
CA ILE A 826 13.23 9.39 12.99
C ILE A 826 14.05 9.09 11.73
N GLU A 827 14.27 10.08 10.86
CA GLU A 827 14.91 9.85 9.56
C GLU A 827 16.39 9.46 9.65
N GLY A 828 16.75 8.39 8.92
CA GLY A 828 18.10 7.85 8.83
C GLY A 828 19.13 8.77 8.18
N ALA A 829 20.41 8.55 8.48
CA ALA A 829 21.53 9.32 7.97
C ALA A 829 22.05 8.82 6.61
N ASP A 830 22.21 7.50 6.43
CA ASP A 830 22.84 6.91 5.23
C ASP A 830 21.85 6.12 4.37
N GLU A 831 20.91 5.42 5.00
CA GLU A 831 19.88 4.56 4.39
C GLU A 831 18.46 5.05 4.76
N PRO A 832 18.08 6.31 4.47
CA PRO A 832 16.75 6.85 4.80
C PRO A 832 15.59 6.24 3.97
N ASP A 833 15.92 5.29 3.08
CA ASP A 833 15.05 4.41 2.30
C ASP A 833 14.91 2.99 2.91
N ARG A 834 15.36 2.78 4.15
CA ARG A 834 15.12 1.55 4.92
C ARG A 834 14.44 1.86 6.24
N TYR A 835 13.49 1.00 6.63
CA TYR A 835 12.61 1.24 7.77
C TYR A 835 12.75 0.14 8.83
N VAL A 836 13.03 0.56 10.07
CA VAL A 836 12.83 -0.25 11.26
C VAL A 836 11.57 0.28 11.93
N ILE A 837 10.51 -0.53 11.94
CA ILE A 837 9.18 -0.09 12.34
C ILE A 837 8.91 -0.65 13.74
N LEU A 838 8.41 0.17 14.65
CA LEU A 838 8.00 -0.21 16.00
C LEU A 838 6.50 0.09 16.12
N GLY A 839 5.68 -0.89 16.49
CA GLY A 839 4.23 -0.71 16.54
C GLY A 839 3.53 -1.33 17.76
N ASN A 840 2.34 -0.81 18.02
CA ASN A 840 1.49 -1.02 19.19
C ASN A 840 0.14 -0.32 18.92
N HIS A 841 -1.01 -0.91 19.26
CA HIS A 841 -2.29 -0.20 19.16
C HIS A 841 -2.56 0.73 20.35
N ARG A 842 -3.71 1.42 20.35
CA ARG A 842 -4.01 2.50 21.30
C ARG A 842 -5.49 2.60 21.66
N ASP A 843 -6.38 2.18 20.77
CA ASP A 843 -7.77 1.92 21.15
C ASP A 843 -7.85 0.77 22.15
N ALA A 844 -8.85 0.84 23.03
CA ALA A 844 -9.11 -0.19 24.03
C ALA A 844 -10.60 -0.31 24.30
N TRP A 845 -11.10 -1.51 24.59
CA TRP A 845 -12.49 -1.76 24.98
C TRP A 845 -12.97 -0.94 26.19
N THR A 846 -12.06 -0.58 27.09
CA THR A 846 -12.35 0.22 28.29
C THR A 846 -11.25 1.27 28.52
N PHE A 847 -10.62 1.31 29.70
CA PHE A 847 -9.50 2.19 30.04
C PHE A 847 -8.14 1.67 29.53
N GLY A 848 -8.03 0.36 29.32
CA GLY A 848 -6.90 -0.29 28.66
C GLY A 848 -5.53 -0.06 29.29
N ALA A 849 -5.38 -0.29 30.59
CA ALA A 849 -4.12 0.01 31.29
C ALA A 849 -3.01 -1.00 31.04
N ALA A 850 -3.33 -2.28 30.84
CA ALA A 850 -2.44 -3.24 30.23
C ALA A 850 -2.59 -3.17 28.71
N ASP A 851 -3.77 -3.47 28.22
CA ASP A 851 -4.08 -3.61 26.80
C ASP A 851 -4.72 -2.32 26.25
N PRO A 852 -4.06 -1.55 25.36
CA PRO A 852 -2.68 -1.67 24.87
C PRO A 852 -1.72 -0.67 25.53
N ASN A 853 -2.21 0.21 26.42
CA ASN A 853 -1.45 1.40 26.81
C ASN A 853 -0.18 1.11 27.60
N SER A 854 0.02 -0.11 28.11
CA SER A 854 1.33 -0.52 28.65
C SER A 854 2.42 -0.52 27.56
N GLY A 855 2.08 -0.88 26.32
CA GLY A 855 2.92 -0.70 25.13
C GLY A 855 3.05 0.77 24.74
N THR A 856 1.95 1.52 24.69
CA THR A 856 1.96 2.95 24.33
C THR A 856 2.87 3.76 25.27
N ALA A 857 2.79 3.49 26.57
CA ALA A 857 3.64 4.11 27.59
C ALA A 857 5.12 3.72 27.43
N ALA A 858 5.41 2.45 27.10
CA ALA A 858 6.77 1.98 26.80
C ALA A 858 7.34 2.60 25.51
N MET A 859 6.51 2.80 24.48
CA MET A 859 6.90 3.47 23.23
C MET A 859 7.24 4.94 23.47
N ILE A 860 6.43 5.66 24.25
CA ILE A 860 6.73 7.06 24.58
C ILE A 860 7.99 7.14 25.46
N GLU A 861 8.21 6.20 26.38
CA GLU A 861 9.41 6.15 27.23
C GLU A 861 10.70 5.92 26.42
N LEU A 862 10.75 4.93 25.52
CA LEU A 862 11.93 4.74 24.65
C LEU A 862 12.12 5.92 23.68
N ALA A 863 11.03 6.54 23.23
CA ALA A 863 11.09 7.76 22.41
C ALA A 863 11.76 8.92 23.19
N GLN A 864 11.50 9.07 24.50
CA GLN A 864 12.21 10.09 25.30
C GLN A 864 13.73 9.84 25.33
N ARG A 865 14.15 8.58 25.50
CA ARG A 865 15.57 8.19 25.48
C ARG A 865 16.22 8.52 24.13
N PHE A 866 15.58 8.14 23.01
CA PHE A 866 16.03 8.48 21.65
C PHE A 866 16.13 10.00 21.44
N SER A 867 15.22 10.79 22.01
CA SER A 867 15.24 12.25 21.92
C SER A 867 16.46 12.85 22.63
N VAL A 868 16.83 12.32 23.80
CA VAL A 868 18.06 12.72 24.51
C VAL A 868 19.31 12.30 23.75
N MET A 869 19.30 11.15 23.08
CA MET A 869 20.40 10.71 22.21
C MET A 869 20.56 11.62 20.99
N GLN A 870 19.47 12.01 20.32
CA GLN A 870 19.52 12.98 19.21
C GLN A 870 20.07 14.34 19.66
N LYS A 871 19.69 14.81 20.86
CA LYS A 871 20.24 16.03 21.48
C LYS A 871 21.74 15.91 21.81
N GLN A 872 22.30 14.70 21.82
CA GLN A 872 23.73 14.40 21.91
C GLN A 872 24.36 14.02 20.54
N GLY A 873 23.68 14.31 19.44
CA GLY A 873 24.21 14.15 18.07
C GLY A 873 24.04 12.75 17.45
N TRP A 874 23.33 11.83 18.12
CA TRP A 874 22.93 10.57 17.46
C TRP A 874 21.97 10.84 16.31
N ARG A 875 22.16 10.12 15.21
CA ARG A 875 21.15 9.91 14.17
C ARG A 875 21.24 8.45 13.74
N PRO A 876 20.12 7.73 13.57
CA PRO A 876 20.19 6.36 13.14
C PRO A 876 20.70 6.27 11.70
N ARG A 877 21.27 5.13 11.31
CA ARG A 877 21.71 4.92 9.92
C ARG A 877 20.52 4.73 8.97
N ARG A 878 19.56 3.91 9.38
CA ARG A 878 18.25 3.68 8.73
C ARG A 878 17.17 4.53 9.37
N THR A 879 16.01 4.67 8.74
CA THR A 879 14.88 5.40 9.33
C THR A 879 14.16 4.52 10.34
N ILE A 880 13.86 5.06 11.53
CA ILE A 880 12.97 4.41 12.50
C ILE A 880 11.59 5.04 12.38
N ILE A 881 10.54 4.23 12.42
CA ILE A 881 9.14 4.66 12.44
C ILE A 881 8.48 4.12 13.72
N LEU A 882 7.86 4.99 14.51
CA LEU A 882 7.04 4.64 15.66
C LEU A 882 5.57 4.76 15.25
N CYS A 883 4.78 3.69 15.45
CA CYS A 883 3.40 3.58 14.99
C CYS A 883 2.48 3.24 16.16
N SER A 884 1.58 4.16 16.52
CA SER A 884 0.47 3.90 17.42
C SER A 884 -0.79 3.67 16.58
N TRP A 885 -1.23 2.41 16.49
CA TRP A 885 -2.35 1.96 15.66
C TRP A 885 -3.72 2.23 16.33
N ASP A 886 -4.79 1.97 15.59
CA ASP A 886 -6.18 2.21 15.99
C ASP A 886 -7.11 1.16 15.36
N ALA A 887 -8.24 0.84 16.01
CA ALA A 887 -9.13 -0.27 15.69
C ALA A 887 -8.44 -1.63 15.54
N GLU A 888 -7.36 -1.88 16.30
CA GLU A 888 -6.79 -3.23 16.41
C GLU A 888 -7.86 -4.18 16.99
N GLU A 889 -8.53 -3.73 18.05
CA GLU A 889 -9.55 -4.45 18.83
C GLU A 889 -10.72 -4.96 17.96
N TYR A 890 -10.90 -4.37 16.78
CA TYR A 890 -11.95 -4.68 15.82
C TYR A 890 -11.52 -5.64 14.70
N GLY A 891 -10.23 -5.98 14.57
CA GLY A 891 -9.69 -6.88 13.54
C GLY A 891 -8.36 -6.45 12.95
N LEU A 892 -7.39 -5.99 13.77
CA LEU A 892 -6.08 -5.48 13.33
C LEU A 892 -6.20 -4.31 12.33
N THR A 893 -7.25 -3.49 12.46
CA THR A 893 -7.73 -2.65 11.36
C THR A 893 -6.68 -1.62 10.95
N GLY A 894 -6.29 -0.69 11.83
CA GLY A 894 -5.41 0.42 11.47
C GLY A 894 -4.02 0.01 10.98
N SER A 895 -3.45 -1.08 11.51
CA SER A 895 -2.18 -1.61 11.03
C SER A 895 -2.34 -2.32 9.68
N THR A 896 -3.41 -3.09 9.48
CA THR A 896 -3.71 -3.74 8.19
C THR A 896 -3.96 -2.70 7.11
N GLU A 897 -4.83 -1.70 7.35
CA GLU A 897 -5.08 -0.61 6.40
C GLU A 897 -3.76 0.07 6.00
N TRP A 898 -2.88 0.38 6.96
CA TRP A 898 -1.59 1.00 6.67
C TRP A 898 -0.62 0.07 5.93
N VAL A 899 -0.63 -1.23 6.20
CA VAL A 899 0.18 -2.20 5.45
C VAL A 899 -0.29 -2.32 4.01
N GLU A 900 -1.60 -2.28 3.76
CA GLU A 900 -2.16 -2.36 2.41
C GLU A 900 -1.99 -1.06 1.63
N GLU A 901 -2.13 0.07 2.31
CA GLU A 901 -1.91 1.44 1.83
C GLU A 901 -0.46 1.63 1.33
N ASN A 902 0.48 0.93 1.96
CA ASN A 902 1.91 1.06 1.72
C ASN A 902 2.55 -0.28 1.28
N ARG A 903 1.76 -1.22 0.71
CA ARG A 903 2.13 -2.63 0.47
C ARG A 903 3.49 -2.77 -0.21
N GLU A 904 3.62 -2.13 -1.37
CA GLU A 904 4.86 -1.80 -2.06
C GLU A 904 6.06 -1.40 -1.20
N MET A 905 5.87 -0.31 -0.46
CA MET A 905 6.88 0.47 0.20
C MET A 905 7.47 -0.38 1.31
N LEU A 906 6.61 -1.12 2.00
CA LEU A 906 6.95 -2.03 3.06
C LEU A 906 7.65 -3.28 2.51
N SER A 907 7.12 -3.93 1.47
CA SER A 907 7.72 -5.11 0.80
C SER A 907 9.14 -4.88 0.24
N SER A 908 9.58 -3.63 0.11
CA SER A 908 10.87 -3.27 -0.48
C SER A 908 11.84 -2.52 0.48
N ARG A 909 11.38 -2.14 1.70
CA ARG A 909 12.11 -1.21 2.60
C ARG A 909 12.06 -1.56 4.07
N ALA A 910 10.99 -2.20 4.52
CA ALA A 910 10.91 -2.62 5.90
C ALA A 910 12.00 -3.68 6.14
N VAL A 911 12.95 -3.33 6.99
CA VAL A 911 13.96 -4.27 7.49
C VAL A 911 13.27 -5.20 8.46
N ALA A 912 12.58 -4.64 9.45
CA ALA A 912 11.79 -5.41 10.39
C ALA A 912 10.63 -4.59 10.97
N TYR A 913 9.63 -5.29 11.50
CA TYR A 913 8.55 -4.76 12.33
C TYR A 913 8.66 -5.32 13.76
N LEU A 914 8.79 -4.45 14.75
CA LEU A 914 8.97 -4.80 16.15
C LEU A 914 7.71 -4.41 16.92
N ASN A 915 6.84 -5.38 17.18
CA ASN A 915 5.63 -5.20 17.97
C ASN A 915 5.97 -5.15 19.46
N VAL A 916 5.29 -4.29 20.21
CA VAL A 916 5.05 -4.47 21.65
C VAL A 916 3.62 -4.03 21.90
N ASP A 917 2.75 -5.00 22.00
CA ASP A 917 1.35 -4.84 22.35
C ASP A 917 1.22 -4.52 23.85
N VAL A 918 0.57 -5.39 24.63
CA VAL A 918 0.71 -5.46 26.09
C VAL A 918 2.19 -5.62 26.47
N SER A 919 2.82 -4.59 27.02
CA SER A 919 4.22 -4.67 27.47
C SER A 919 4.35 -5.39 28.82
N VAL A 920 3.37 -5.24 29.74
CA VAL A 920 3.40 -5.88 31.07
C VAL A 920 2.01 -6.22 31.64
N VAL A 921 1.83 -7.47 32.08
CA VAL A 921 0.75 -7.94 32.97
C VAL A 921 1.23 -8.88 34.10
N GLY A 922 2.55 -9.10 34.19
CA GLY A 922 3.20 -9.94 35.21
C GLY A 922 4.73 -9.99 35.07
N PRO A 923 5.41 -10.94 35.72
CA PRO A 923 6.88 -11.00 35.75
C PRO A 923 7.52 -11.89 34.68
N VAL A 924 6.75 -12.70 33.95
CA VAL A 924 7.30 -13.72 33.03
C VAL A 924 7.55 -13.10 31.66
N PHE A 925 8.81 -12.96 31.24
CA PHE A 925 9.13 -12.50 29.89
C PHE A 925 8.84 -13.61 28.84
N ARG A 926 8.07 -13.27 27.80
CA ARG A 926 7.79 -14.10 26.62
C ARG A 926 8.07 -13.29 25.34
N PRO A 927 9.06 -13.71 24.53
CA PRO A 927 9.31 -13.15 23.20
C PRO A 927 8.86 -14.08 22.07
N SER A 928 8.39 -13.48 20.97
CA SER A 928 8.00 -14.15 19.74
C SER A 928 8.74 -13.56 18.55
N ALA A 929 9.26 -14.37 17.63
CA ALA A 929 10.04 -13.85 16.49
C ALA A 929 9.99 -14.69 15.21
N SER A 930 10.19 -14.00 14.09
CA SER A 930 10.66 -14.60 12.84
C SER A 930 12.10 -15.12 13.02
N PRO A 931 12.46 -16.35 12.61
CA PRO A 931 13.72 -16.99 13.01
C PRO A 931 15.00 -16.19 12.74
N GLN A 932 15.01 -15.31 11.73
CA GLN A 932 16.18 -14.47 11.43
C GLN A 932 16.47 -13.36 12.46
N LEU A 933 15.58 -13.14 13.43
CA LEU A 933 15.69 -12.16 14.51
C LEU A 933 16.04 -12.79 15.87
N ASP A 934 16.07 -14.12 15.99
CA ASP A 934 16.24 -14.85 17.25
C ASP A 934 17.52 -14.43 18.01
N GLU A 935 18.67 -14.45 17.33
CA GLU A 935 19.96 -14.10 17.91
C GLU A 935 20.03 -12.63 18.34
N LEU A 936 19.40 -11.71 17.59
CA LEU A 936 19.30 -10.30 17.96
C LEU A 936 18.51 -10.11 19.25
N LEU A 937 17.37 -10.79 19.40
CA LEU A 937 16.53 -10.72 20.59
C LEU A 937 17.26 -11.29 21.81
N GLU A 938 17.92 -12.45 21.66
CA GLU A 938 18.80 -12.97 22.70
C GLU A 938 19.94 -12.00 23.07
N GLU A 939 20.62 -11.39 22.10
CA GLU A 939 21.74 -10.48 22.37
C GLU A 939 21.28 -9.20 23.06
N THR A 940 20.08 -8.68 22.78
CA THR A 940 19.54 -7.51 23.48
C THR A 940 19.06 -7.83 24.91
N THR A 941 18.44 -9.00 25.13
CA THR A 941 18.02 -9.42 26.48
C THR A 941 19.21 -9.74 27.41
N LYS A 942 20.40 -10.02 26.84
CA LYS A 942 21.69 -10.13 27.58
C LYS A 942 22.25 -8.77 28.05
N LEU A 943 21.72 -7.65 27.57
CA LEU A 943 22.16 -6.29 27.96
C LEU A 943 21.23 -5.61 28.99
N VAL A 944 19.98 -6.06 29.10
CA VAL A 944 18.98 -5.52 30.03
C VAL A 944 19.09 -6.23 31.39
N GLN A 945 19.01 -5.50 32.49
CA GLN A 945 18.95 -6.11 33.83
C GLN A 945 17.57 -6.69 34.10
N ASP A 946 17.52 -7.76 34.88
CA ASP A 946 16.26 -8.31 35.38
C ASP A 946 15.57 -7.30 36.34
N PRO A 947 14.34 -6.82 36.05
CA PRO A 947 13.66 -5.77 36.82
C PRO A 947 13.25 -6.20 38.23
N ASP A 948 13.12 -7.52 38.46
CA ASP A 948 12.83 -8.13 39.76
C ASP A 948 14.11 -8.58 40.49
N ASN A 949 15.22 -8.78 39.77
CA ASN A 949 16.51 -9.21 40.34
C ASN A 949 17.74 -8.59 39.65
N SER A 950 18.15 -7.39 40.09
CA SER A 950 19.34 -6.67 39.59
C SER A 950 20.71 -7.34 39.85
N SER A 951 20.75 -8.62 40.21
CA SER A 951 21.99 -9.43 40.26
C SER A 951 22.22 -10.26 38.99
N GLN A 952 21.28 -10.25 38.03
CA GLN A 952 21.36 -11.00 36.78
C GLN A 952 20.79 -10.20 35.59
N THR A 953 21.04 -10.68 34.37
CA THR A 953 20.42 -10.14 33.15
C THR A 953 18.99 -10.67 32.98
N LEU A 954 18.18 -10.02 32.13
CA LEU A 954 16.87 -10.56 31.77
C LEU A 954 16.99 -11.91 31.05
N TYR A 955 17.97 -12.04 30.15
CA TYR A 955 18.29 -13.32 29.52
C TYR A 955 18.58 -14.41 30.57
N ASP A 956 19.32 -14.08 31.63
CA ASP A 956 19.61 -15.01 32.72
C ASP A 956 18.37 -15.53 33.44
N SER A 957 17.31 -14.74 33.65
CA SER A 957 16.07 -15.26 34.24
C SER A 957 15.18 -15.96 33.21
N TRP A 958 15.05 -15.39 32.02
CA TRP A 958 14.24 -15.93 30.93
C TRP A 958 14.64 -17.38 30.56
N VAL A 959 15.92 -17.65 30.25
CA VAL A 959 16.36 -19.02 29.88
C VAL A 959 16.41 -20.00 31.06
N LYS A 960 16.18 -19.52 32.29
CA LYS A 960 16.00 -20.34 33.51
C LYS A 960 14.52 -20.49 33.89
N SER A 961 13.59 -19.90 33.12
CA SER A 961 12.15 -20.00 33.34
C SER A 961 11.64 -21.39 32.99
N ASN A 962 10.88 -22.00 33.91
CA ASN A 962 10.14 -23.24 33.63
C ASN A 962 8.84 -23.00 32.83
N ILE A 963 8.51 -21.73 32.51
CA ILE A 963 7.25 -21.32 31.88
C ILE A 963 7.44 -20.94 30.41
N SER A 964 8.56 -20.30 30.06
CA SER A 964 8.82 -19.78 28.70
C SER A 964 10.31 -19.69 28.35
N PRO A 965 11.08 -20.80 28.33
CA PRO A 965 12.54 -20.78 28.12
C PRO A 965 12.98 -20.62 26.64
N LEU A 966 12.06 -20.40 25.71
CA LEU A 966 12.30 -20.33 24.26
C LEU A 966 11.70 -19.05 23.66
N ILE A 967 12.05 -18.77 22.41
CA ILE A 967 11.38 -17.79 21.55
C ILE A 967 10.21 -18.48 20.85
N GLU A 968 9.02 -17.89 20.91
CA GLU A 968 7.81 -18.39 20.26
C GLU A 968 7.73 -17.92 18.79
N ARG A 969 6.81 -18.49 18.00
CA ARG A 969 6.69 -18.20 16.56
C ARG A 969 5.41 -17.41 16.25
N LEU A 970 5.58 -16.33 15.50
CA LEU A 970 4.48 -15.46 15.08
C LEU A 970 3.52 -16.22 14.16
N GLY A 971 2.27 -16.35 14.60
CA GLY A 971 1.24 -17.16 13.93
C GLY A 971 0.12 -17.62 14.86
N SER A 972 0.34 -17.61 16.18
CA SER A 972 -0.69 -17.73 17.21
C SER A 972 -0.85 -16.41 17.97
N GLY A 973 -2.07 -15.90 18.07
CA GLY A 973 -2.37 -14.55 18.55
C GLY A 973 -2.42 -13.56 17.38
N GLY A 974 -3.57 -12.89 17.22
CA GLY A 974 -3.70 -11.74 16.34
C GLY A 974 -3.26 -10.48 17.09
N SER A 975 -2.26 -9.79 16.56
CA SER A 975 -1.86 -8.43 16.90
C SER A 975 -1.19 -7.84 15.65
N ASP A 976 -0.93 -6.54 15.63
CA ASP A 976 -0.57 -5.75 14.44
C ASP A 976 0.57 -6.33 13.57
N PHE A 977 1.47 -7.14 14.13
CA PHE A 977 2.53 -7.83 13.37
C PHE A 977 2.02 -8.75 12.26
N LEU A 978 0.77 -9.23 12.33
CA LEU A 978 0.22 -10.22 11.40
C LEU A 978 0.23 -9.67 9.96
N ALA A 979 -0.22 -8.44 9.76
CA ALA A 979 -0.20 -7.79 8.45
C ALA A 979 1.23 -7.68 7.89
N PHE A 980 2.22 -7.31 8.73
CA PHE A 980 3.62 -7.21 8.33
C PHE A 980 4.21 -8.55 7.90
N VAL A 981 4.06 -9.61 8.72
CA VAL A 981 4.71 -10.90 8.44
C VAL A 981 3.98 -11.75 7.42
N GLN A 982 2.63 -11.79 7.44
CA GLN A 982 1.85 -12.67 6.56
C GLN A 982 1.47 -12.02 5.21
N HIS A 983 1.22 -10.71 5.17
CA HIS A 983 0.70 -10.04 3.97
C HIS A 983 1.77 -9.49 3.02
N VAL A 984 2.90 -9.07 3.60
CA VAL A 984 4.02 -8.45 2.86
C VAL A 984 5.39 -9.06 3.18
N GLY A 985 5.46 -10.11 4.02
CA GLY A 985 6.65 -10.95 4.21
C GLY A 985 7.78 -10.33 5.05
N ILE A 986 7.46 -9.39 5.95
CA ILE A 986 8.45 -8.60 6.69
C ILE A 986 8.93 -9.36 7.95
N PRO A 987 10.25 -9.42 8.21
CA PRO A 987 10.80 -9.96 9.45
C PRO A 987 10.17 -9.26 10.67
N SER A 988 9.51 -10.01 11.54
CA SER A 988 8.78 -9.42 12.69
C SER A 988 9.15 -10.05 14.03
N THR A 989 8.98 -9.30 15.12
CA THR A 989 8.95 -9.78 16.52
C THR A 989 7.75 -9.22 17.28
N ASP A 990 7.43 -9.86 18.40
CA ASP A 990 6.52 -9.38 19.45
C ASP A 990 7.07 -9.79 20.84
N MET A 991 6.68 -9.13 21.94
CA MET A 991 7.06 -9.54 23.30
C MET A 991 6.20 -8.93 24.42
N VAL A 992 6.02 -9.69 25.50
CA VAL A 992 5.26 -9.30 26.71
C VAL A 992 5.96 -9.76 28.00
N PHE A 993 5.84 -8.99 29.09
CA PHE A 993 6.07 -9.47 30.46
C PHE A 993 4.73 -9.94 31.06
N GLY A 994 4.38 -11.22 30.90
CA GLY A 994 3.09 -11.77 31.34
C GLY A 994 3.00 -13.28 31.22
N GLU A 995 2.03 -13.88 31.92
CA GLU A 995 1.68 -15.30 31.72
C GLU A 995 0.76 -15.53 30.51
N GLY A 996 0.32 -14.47 29.83
CA GLY A 996 -0.41 -14.47 28.56
C GLY A 996 -1.30 -13.22 28.42
N PRO A 997 -2.00 -13.03 27.29
CA PRO A 997 -3.06 -12.02 27.16
C PRO A 997 -4.27 -12.33 28.07
N ASP A 998 -4.44 -13.58 28.52
CA ASP A 998 -5.42 -14.00 29.53
C ASP A 998 -5.08 -13.51 30.97
N TYR A 999 -4.65 -12.26 31.14
CA TYR A 999 -4.53 -11.64 32.47
C TYR A 999 -5.93 -11.36 33.05
N PRO A 1000 -6.09 -11.31 34.39
CA PRO A 1000 -7.42 -11.46 34.99
C PRO A 1000 -8.45 -10.39 34.62
N VAL A 1001 -8.02 -9.17 34.27
CA VAL A 1001 -8.91 -8.03 33.97
C VAL A 1001 -9.00 -7.68 32.47
N TYR A 1002 -8.43 -8.52 31.60
CA TYR A 1002 -8.43 -8.40 30.15
C TYR A 1002 -9.82 -8.02 29.57
N HIS A 1003 -9.85 -6.96 28.76
CA HIS A 1003 -11.03 -6.32 28.16
C HIS A 1003 -12.21 -6.05 29.12
N THR A 1004 -11.94 -5.82 30.42
CA THR A 1004 -12.99 -5.52 31.42
C THR A 1004 -12.93 -4.07 31.89
N LEU A 1005 -13.93 -3.62 32.65
CA LEU A 1005 -13.93 -2.28 33.26
C LEU A 1005 -12.77 -2.08 34.27
N TYR A 1006 -12.11 -3.16 34.69
CA TYR A 1006 -11.09 -3.18 35.72
C TYR A 1006 -9.65 -3.19 35.20
N ASP A 1007 -9.45 -3.12 33.88
CA ASP A 1007 -8.12 -2.85 33.31
C ASP A 1007 -7.79 -1.34 33.40
N ASP A 1008 -7.65 -0.87 34.64
CA ASP A 1008 -7.39 0.53 34.98
C ASP A 1008 -5.98 0.73 35.54
N PHE A 1009 -5.57 2.01 35.66
CA PHE A 1009 -4.25 2.36 36.21
C PHE A 1009 -4.02 1.83 37.64
N VAL A 1010 -5.08 1.65 38.44
CA VAL A 1010 -5.01 1.13 39.81
C VAL A 1010 -4.76 -0.38 39.81
N TRP A 1011 -5.19 -1.12 38.80
CA TRP A 1011 -4.77 -2.51 38.58
C TRP A 1011 -3.29 -2.57 38.20
N MET A 1012 -2.85 -1.76 37.25
CA MET A 1012 -1.46 -1.75 36.81
C MET A 1012 -0.50 -1.37 37.95
N GLU A 1013 -0.76 -0.26 38.65
CA GLU A 1013 0.08 0.26 39.75
C GLU A 1013 0.22 -0.74 40.92
N LYS A 1014 -0.81 -1.56 41.18
CA LYS A 1014 -0.83 -2.52 42.31
C LYS A 1014 -0.40 -3.94 41.95
N PHE A 1015 -0.67 -4.40 40.73
CA PHE A 1015 -0.66 -5.83 40.40
C PHE A 1015 0.02 -6.17 39.07
N GLY A 1016 -0.06 -5.29 38.06
CA GLY A 1016 0.61 -5.51 36.77
C GLY A 1016 2.11 -5.20 36.85
N ASP A 1017 2.47 -3.94 37.15
CA ASP A 1017 3.87 -3.53 37.29
C ASP A 1017 4.11 -2.55 38.46
N PRO A 1018 4.12 -3.01 39.71
CA PRO A 1018 4.34 -2.15 40.88
C PRO A 1018 5.67 -1.39 40.85
N GLY A 1019 5.60 -0.11 40.52
CA GLY A 1019 6.78 0.76 40.34
C GLY A 1019 7.37 0.74 38.93
N PHE A 1020 6.63 0.30 37.90
CA PHE A 1020 6.90 0.53 36.48
C PHE A 1020 8.30 0.09 35.98
N ARG A 1021 8.82 -1.02 36.52
CA ARG A 1021 10.16 -1.54 36.16
C ARG A 1021 10.17 -2.39 34.91
N ARG A 1022 9.10 -3.17 34.68
CA ARG A 1022 8.99 -4.06 33.52
C ARG A 1022 8.61 -3.29 32.26
N HIS A 1023 7.85 -2.21 32.37
CA HIS A 1023 7.64 -1.25 31.28
C HIS A 1023 9.00 -0.69 30.80
N VAL A 1024 9.84 -0.26 31.74
CA VAL A 1024 11.20 0.21 31.50
C VAL A 1024 12.11 -0.87 30.91
N ALA A 1025 11.95 -2.14 31.32
CA ALA A 1025 12.68 -3.27 30.74
C ALA A 1025 12.23 -3.57 29.30
N ALA A 1026 10.92 -3.62 29.03
CA ALA A 1026 10.36 -3.81 27.69
C ALA A 1026 10.81 -2.71 26.73
N ALA A 1027 10.67 -1.44 27.13
CA ALA A 1027 11.19 -0.28 26.40
C ALA A 1027 12.70 -0.38 26.13
N SER A 1028 13.46 -0.95 27.07
CA SER A 1028 14.90 -1.17 26.91
C SER A 1028 15.24 -2.23 25.86
N ILE A 1029 14.52 -3.36 25.82
CA ILE A 1029 14.73 -4.42 24.80
C ILE A 1029 14.32 -3.87 23.43
N TRP A 1030 13.13 -3.28 23.34
CA TRP A 1030 12.52 -2.80 22.09
C TRP A 1030 13.41 -1.76 21.42
N GLY A 1031 13.86 -0.76 22.18
CA GLY A 1031 14.76 0.27 21.67
C GLY A 1031 16.17 -0.22 21.38
N LEU A 1032 16.70 -1.23 22.08
CA LEU A 1032 17.98 -1.85 21.73
C LEU A 1032 17.91 -2.66 20.43
N MET A 1033 16.84 -3.42 20.20
CA MET A 1033 16.62 -4.12 18.93
C MET A 1033 16.49 -3.13 17.78
N ALA A 1034 15.70 -2.07 17.99
CA ALA A 1034 15.56 -0.97 17.03
C ALA A 1034 16.90 -0.30 16.72
N LEU A 1035 17.70 0.05 17.74
CA LEU A 1035 19.04 0.65 17.57
C LEU A 1035 19.95 -0.24 16.72
N ARG A 1036 20.02 -1.55 17.00
CA ARG A 1036 20.92 -2.45 16.25
C ARG A 1036 20.49 -2.63 14.79
N LEU A 1037 19.20 -2.81 14.54
CA LEU A 1037 18.66 -2.89 13.17
C LEU A 1037 18.82 -1.57 12.41
N ALA A 1038 18.73 -0.44 13.11
CA ALA A 1038 18.81 0.89 12.51
C ALA A 1038 20.26 1.35 12.27
N ASP A 1039 21.21 1.01 13.14
CA ASP A 1039 22.58 1.58 13.14
C ASP A 1039 23.65 0.66 12.54
N GLU A 1040 23.52 -0.66 12.63
CA GLU A 1040 24.57 -1.58 12.16
C GLU A 1040 24.69 -1.56 10.62
N GLU A 1041 25.93 -1.43 10.11
CA GLU A 1041 26.19 -1.32 8.67
C GLU A 1041 25.66 -2.56 7.91
N ILE A 1042 25.88 -3.75 8.46
CA ILE A 1042 25.26 -5.00 8.06
C ILE A 1042 24.05 -5.22 8.96
N ILE A 1043 22.88 -5.53 8.38
CA ILE A 1043 21.68 -5.85 9.15
C ILE A 1043 21.92 -7.14 9.96
N PRO A 1044 21.73 -7.17 11.29
CA PRO A 1044 22.04 -8.31 12.16
C PRO A 1044 21.00 -9.45 12.06
N PHE A 1045 20.85 -10.01 10.85
CA PHE A 1045 20.05 -11.21 10.61
C PHE A 1045 20.92 -12.46 10.57
N ASN A 1046 20.51 -13.50 11.29
CA ASN A 1046 21.11 -14.83 11.19
C ASN A 1046 20.08 -15.83 10.65
N TYR A 1047 20.32 -16.40 9.47
CA TYR A 1047 19.40 -17.38 8.87
C TYR A 1047 19.58 -18.83 9.38
N MET A 1048 20.55 -19.09 10.28
CA MET A 1048 20.77 -20.43 10.84
C MET A 1048 19.58 -20.94 11.69
N PRO A 1049 18.97 -20.16 12.60
CA PRO A 1049 17.75 -20.58 13.30
C PRO A 1049 16.61 -20.94 12.33
N TYR A 1050 16.50 -20.22 11.20
CA TYR A 1050 15.52 -20.55 10.13
C TYR A 1050 15.73 -21.97 9.58
N THR A 1051 16.99 -22.41 9.42
CA THR A 1051 17.28 -23.80 8.98
C THR A 1051 16.94 -24.84 10.05
N VAL A 1052 17.04 -24.49 11.34
CA VAL A 1052 16.64 -25.37 12.46
C VAL A 1052 15.12 -25.48 12.52
N GLU A 1053 14.42 -24.36 12.43
CA GLU A 1053 12.95 -24.29 12.44
C GLU A 1053 12.33 -25.12 11.31
N LEU A 1054 12.88 -25.03 10.09
CA LEU A 1054 12.41 -25.83 8.96
C LEU A 1054 12.58 -27.34 9.16
N GLU A 1055 13.62 -27.79 9.86
CA GLU A 1055 13.79 -29.21 10.21
C GLU A 1055 12.88 -29.66 11.37
N VAL A 1056 12.55 -28.76 12.32
CA VAL A 1056 11.54 -28.99 13.36
C VAL A 1056 10.15 -29.12 12.74
N LEU A 1057 9.72 -28.16 11.91
CA LEU A 1057 8.44 -28.15 11.20
C LEU A 1057 8.30 -29.38 10.29
N ARG A 1058 9.35 -29.72 9.52
CA ARG A 1058 9.41 -30.96 8.73
C ARG A 1058 9.21 -32.20 9.61
N THR A 1059 9.80 -32.23 10.81
CA THR A 1059 9.67 -33.37 11.72
C THR A 1059 8.26 -33.48 12.30
N SER A 1060 7.60 -32.36 12.65
CA SER A 1060 6.19 -32.38 13.08
C SER A 1060 5.29 -32.84 11.93
N ILE A 1061 5.39 -32.23 10.75
CA ILE A 1061 4.58 -32.60 9.57
C ILE A 1061 4.75 -34.10 9.23
N LEU A 1062 5.96 -34.66 9.35
CA LEU A 1062 6.20 -36.10 9.14
C LEU A 1062 5.68 -37.02 10.27
N ALA A 1063 5.32 -36.47 11.44
CA ALA A 1063 4.61 -37.18 12.51
C ALA A 1063 3.08 -37.03 12.38
N ASP A 1064 2.62 -35.87 11.90
CA ASP A 1064 1.20 -35.50 11.78
C ASP A 1064 0.55 -36.04 10.49
N VAL A 1065 1.34 -36.35 9.44
CA VAL A 1065 0.86 -37.09 8.26
C VAL A 1065 0.53 -38.54 8.63
N PRO A 1066 -0.73 -38.98 8.51
CA PRO A 1066 -1.06 -40.40 8.67
C PRO A 1066 -0.46 -41.19 7.50
N PHE A 1067 0.20 -42.32 7.80
CA PHE A 1067 0.69 -43.23 6.76
C PHE A 1067 -0.47 -43.73 5.88
N LEU A 1068 -0.44 -43.36 4.60
CA LEU A 1068 -1.26 -43.87 3.50
C LEU A 1068 -0.45 -44.83 2.61
#